data_AF-A0A953UC63-F1
#
_entry.id   AF-A0A953UC63-F1
#
_cell.length_a   1.000
_cell.length_b   1.000
_cell.length_c   1.000
_cell.angle_alpha   90.00
_cell.angle_beta   90.00
_cell.angle_gamma   90.00
#
_symmetry.space_group_name_H-M   'P 1'
#
loop_
_entity.id
_entity.type
_entity.pdbx_description
1 polymer ?
#
loop_
_entity_poly.entity_id
_entity_poly.type
_entity_poly.pdbx_seq_one_letter_code
_entity_poly.pdbx_strand_id
1 'polypeptide(L)'
;MRNRRHAGSAAFLTFLAFTSLAAAQPSRISRAIDSSNRVVLAGHLHPRALAGVDQGRVAPSLEINYVTLELAQSDAQRTDLEQLLQNQQTPGSPDYHRWLSPEQFADRFGAGPADLAKITAWLQSQGLSIAGVARARNWIAVNGTAAQVETAFGVELHHYMVDGRRHFANATEPSVPAALNGVVRSIRGLNDFRFKSRPHTLKPNYTSSRGNHYLAPNDLALIYNIASLYSAGFDGAGQSIMVAGQSQINLDDLRQFRSRFNLPAADPQILLVPGSTDPGTVSGDDAESDLDLEWSGAVARNASIIFVYAHDVLSAVQYGIDQNLAPVLSLSYGSCEPENPASDVAVVRSWARQANAQGITWFAASGDAGGADCNDSQHPGLSVDVPGSVPEVTSVGGTEFAEGSGNFWNATTDANGASVISYIPEIVWNDSVADGNPAASGGGASIFFGKPSWQVAPGVPSDNARHVPDISMNASADHDGYLVYTGAALAVYGGTSVPTPVYAGIAAILNQYLLAKGQQSSAGLGNINPQLYALAQSSPSIFHDITSGDNIVTVACGRRSITCTNTPAGYSAGVGYDQATGLGSVDAYLLVAGWNGSLPSSRPGAVLTLLSNLRSVASTDTVYLTATVTASDGTTPAGTVTFSIGGVQLGSANLVGDGTTATATLAVKASQLPGSGSVTATYNGSTAVVALTVNSSGSTAGATPAIAAFTNAASYQQAFAPGGILTIWGTQLAPSTQLAGSIPLPISMLGVEVLINGIAAPLYYVSPSLVNVQIPYDAAAGSATLAINNNGQISTRTFTIAAAGPGIFTDATGTVVPFPSAARGAQIAIYITGAGAVSPVVSTGAAPAATTALANLPRPSQSVAVTVGGAVANLDFIGIPPGLVGVTQINFTIPNGVNPGAQPVIVKIGGVLSATATLNVTN
;
A
#
# COMPACT_ATOMS: atom_id res chain seq x y z
N MET A 1 71.43 -27.12 28.89
CA MET A 1 71.55 -25.94 28.02
C MET A 1 70.33 -25.05 28.21
N ARG A 2 70.60 -23.76 28.47
CA ARG A 2 69.75 -22.55 28.56
C ARG A 2 68.29 -22.65 28.07
N ASN A 3 67.27 -22.35 28.89
CA ASN A 3 66.72 -21.03 29.31
C ASN A 3 65.95 -20.23 28.24
N ARG A 4 64.65 -19.99 28.52
CA ARG A 4 63.85 -18.72 28.44
C ARG A 4 62.35 -19.10 28.39
N ARG A 5 61.52 -19.00 29.45
CA ARG A 5 60.87 -17.85 30.14
C ARG A 5 60.20 -16.83 29.21
N HIS A 6 58.87 -16.74 29.27
CA HIS A 6 57.98 -15.55 29.46
C HIS A 6 56.56 -16.10 29.80
N ALA A 7 56.04 -15.94 31.03
CA ALA A 7 55.23 -14.80 31.52
C ALA A 7 54.02 -14.54 30.61
N GLY A 8 52.75 -14.66 30.99
CA GLY A 8 52.08 -14.52 32.28
C GLY A 8 50.98 -13.47 32.11
N SER A 9 49.70 -13.88 32.17
CA SER A 9 48.54 -13.08 32.58
C SER A 9 47.26 -13.91 32.39
N ALA A 10 46.85 -14.61 33.46
CA ALA A 10 45.49 -15.11 33.57
C ALA A 10 44.59 -13.90 33.85
N ALA A 11 43.83 -13.46 32.84
CA ALA A 11 42.77 -12.50 33.03
C ALA A 11 41.62 -13.22 33.75
N PHE A 12 41.46 -12.94 35.05
CA PHE A 12 40.25 -13.23 35.80
C PHE A 12 39.11 -12.43 35.14
N LEU A 13 38.34 -13.07 34.26
CA LEU A 13 37.02 -12.54 33.87
C LEU A 13 36.12 -12.69 35.09
N THR A 14 35.96 -11.61 35.84
CA THR A 14 34.91 -11.47 36.84
C THR A 14 33.59 -11.44 36.10
N PHE A 15 32.94 -12.61 35.97
CA PHE A 15 31.53 -12.69 35.63
C PHE A 15 30.76 -12.03 36.79
N LEU A 16 30.47 -10.74 36.67
CA LEU A 16 29.36 -10.15 37.42
C LEU A 16 28.08 -10.75 36.85
N ALA A 17 27.71 -11.91 37.38
CA ALA A 17 26.31 -12.32 37.36
C ALA A 17 25.55 -11.27 38.15
N PHE A 18 24.87 -10.36 37.46
CA PHE A 18 23.76 -9.62 38.05
C PHE A 18 22.67 -10.65 38.34
N THR A 19 22.78 -11.35 39.46
CA THR A 19 21.60 -11.90 40.14
C THR A 19 20.84 -10.70 40.67
N SER A 20 19.99 -10.11 39.83
CA SER A 20 18.91 -9.26 40.31
C SER A 20 18.05 -10.11 41.22
N LEU A 21 18.31 -10.01 42.54
CA LEU A 21 17.30 -10.29 43.54
C LEU A 21 16.09 -9.43 43.14
N ALA A 22 15.06 -10.06 42.57
CA ALA A 22 13.83 -9.40 42.20
C ALA A 22 13.22 -8.78 43.46
N ALA A 23 13.48 -7.48 43.68
CA ALA A 23 12.74 -6.71 44.65
C ALA A 23 11.29 -6.74 44.18
N ALA A 24 10.37 -7.23 45.04
CA ALA A 24 8.96 -7.24 44.72
C ALA A 24 8.51 -5.83 44.29
N GLN A 25 7.74 -5.74 43.19
CA GLN A 25 7.27 -4.47 42.68
C GLN A 25 6.61 -3.66 43.81
N PRO A 26 7.05 -2.41 44.05
CA PRO A 26 6.54 -1.61 45.16
C PRO A 26 5.04 -1.38 44.99
N SER A 27 4.28 -1.59 46.08
CA SER A 27 2.84 -1.34 46.09
C SER A 27 2.57 0.14 45.80
N ARG A 28 1.73 0.41 44.80
CA ARG A 28 1.28 1.73 44.38
C ARG A 28 -0.03 2.13 45.08
N ILE A 29 -0.77 1.16 45.62
CA ILE A 29 -1.95 1.40 46.46
C ILE A 29 -1.52 1.53 47.93
N SER A 30 -1.15 2.74 48.33
CA SER A 30 -0.62 3.04 49.68
C SER A 30 -1.69 3.28 50.75
N ARG A 31 -2.96 3.42 50.37
CA ARG A 31 -4.10 3.69 51.27
C ARG A 31 -5.18 2.63 51.12
N ALA A 32 -6.06 2.52 52.11
CA ALA A 32 -7.26 1.70 51.99
C ALA A 32 -8.13 2.21 50.84
N ILE A 33 -8.78 1.28 50.13
CA ILE A 33 -9.70 1.61 49.04
C ILE A 33 -11.04 2.04 49.67
N ASP A 34 -11.39 3.31 49.51
CA ASP A 34 -12.63 3.91 49.99
C ASP A 34 -13.51 4.31 48.79
N SER A 35 -14.62 3.59 48.59
CA SER A 35 -15.53 3.82 47.47
C SER A 35 -16.30 5.14 47.54
N SER A 36 -16.27 5.86 48.66
CA SER A 36 -16.93 7.17 48.80
C SER A 36 -16.12 8.33 48.20
N ASN A 37 -14.79 8.18 48.09
CA ASN A 37 -13.90 9.17 47.52
C ASN A 37 -13.39 8.71 46.15
N ARG A 38 -13.80 9.37 45.07
CA ARG A 38 -13.64 8.89 43.70
C ARG A 38 -12.88 9.87 42.81
N VAL A 39 -12.22 9.33 41.78
CA VAL A 39 -11.54 10.07 40.71
C VAL A 39 -12.11 9.60 39.37
N VAL A 40 -12.47 10.55 38.50
CA VAL A 40 -12.99 10.28 37.15
C VAL A 40 -11.85 9.82 36.24
N LEU A 41 -12.13 8.80 35.43
CA LEU A 41 -11.32 8.36 34.30
C LEU A 41 -11.99 8.92 33.04
N ALA A 42 -11.27 9.76 32.28
CA ALA A 42 -11.82 10.40 31.09
C ALA A 42 -11.54 9.59 29.81
N GLY A 43 -12.37 9.79 28.79
CA GLY A 43 -12.20 9.21 27.46
C GLY A 43 -12.97 7.91 27.22
N HIS A 44 -13.92 7.56 28.10
CA HIS A 44 -14.73 6.34 28.05
C HIS A 44 -16.13 6.53 27.48
N LEU A 45 -16.52 7.77 27.15
CA LEU A 45 -17.78 8.01 26.45
C LEU A 45 -17.67 7.52 25.00
N HIS A 46 -18.62 6.68 24.58
CA HIS A 46 -18.64 6.18 23.21
C HIS A 46 -19.10 7.29 22.25
N PRO A 47 -18.31 7.61 21.18
CA PRO A 47 -18.64 8.69 20.25
C PRO A 47 -20.04 8.57 19.61
N ARG A 48 -20.54 7.34 19.46
CA ARG A 48 -21.88 7.05 18.90
C ARG A 48 -23.03 7.03 19.93
N ALA A 49 -22.73 7.05 21.23
CA ALA A 49 -23.71 7.07 22.31
C ALA A 49 -24.18 8.51 22.61
N LEU A 50 -24.79 9.14 21.61
CA LEU A 50 -25.17 10.56 21.66
C LEU A 50 -26.53 10.76 22.35
N ALA A 51 -26.70 11.93 22.99
CA ALA A 51 -27.94 12.31 23.68
C ALA A 51 -29.20 12.25 22.78
N GLY A 52 -29.06 12.47 21.47
CA GLY A 52 -30.17 12.42 20.53
C GLY A 52 -30.71 11.01 20.24
N VAL A 53 -29.95 9.96 20.57
CA VAL A 53 -30.32 8.54 20.36
C VAL A 53 -30.43 7.76 21.68
N ASP A 54 -30.27 8.44 22.81
CA ASP A 54 -30.46 7.91 24.16
C ASP A 54 -31.93 7.51 24.38
N GLN A 55 -32.15 6.34 24.99
CA GLN A 55 -33.46 5.77 25.32
C GLN A 55 -33.66 5.64 26.85
N GLY A 56 -32.74 6.19 27.63
CA GLY A 56 -32.74 6.17 29.09
C GLY A 56 -32.01 4.96 29.68
N ARG A 57 -31.97 4.93 31.02
CA ARG A 57 -31.24 3.92 31.79
C ARG A 57 -31.66 2.49 31.47
N VAL A 58 -30.67 1.60 31.45
CA VAL A 58 -30.90 0.15 31.33
C VAL A 58 -31.60 -0.39 32.58
N ALA A 59 -32.16 -1.61 32.47
CA ALA A 59 -32.70 -2.29 33.64
C ALA A 59 -31.58 -2.57 34.66
N PRO A 60 -31.77 -2.31 35.97
CA PRO A 60 -30.76 -2.57 37.00
C PRO A 60 -30.25 -4.02 37.03
N SER A 61 -31.09 -4.97 36.60
CA SER A 61 -30.81 -6.39 36.52
C SER A 61 -30.20 -6.85 35.18
N LEU A 62 -29.92 -5.94 34.25
CA LEU A 62 -29.23 -6.30 33.01
C LEU A 62 -27.85 -6.88 33.35
N GLU A 63 -27.56 -8.10 32.91
CA GLU A 63 -26.24 -8.70 33.11
C GLU A 63 -25.21 -8.03 32.20
N ILE A 64 -24.13 -7.55 32.79
CA ILE A 64 -22.98 -6.98 32.09
C ILE A 64 -21.81 -7.92 32.33
N ASN A 65 -21.44 -8.63 31.27
CA ASN A 65 -20.40 -9.65 31.31
C ASN A 65 -19.08 -9.08 30.78
N TYR A 66 -17.98 -9.58 31.33
CA TYR A 66 -16.62 -9.34 30.87
C TYR A 66 -16.22 -7.86 30.87
N VAL A 67 -16.63 -7.12 31.92
CA VAL A 67 -16.13 -5.76 32.16
C VAL A 67 -14.68 -5.87 32.61
N THR A 68 -13.76 -5.24 31.87
CA THR A 68 -12.33 -5.40 32.13
C THR A 68 -11.73 -4.12 32.68
N LEU A 69 -11.13 -4.22 33.87
CA LEU A 69 -10.29 -3.17 34.44
C LEU A 69 -8.86 -3.36 33.96
N GLU A 70 -8.39 -2.43 33.14
CA GLU A 70 -7.02 -2.38 32.65
C GLU A 70 -6.15 -1.64 33.66
N LEU A 71 -5.02 -2.23 34.02
CA LEU A 71 -4.09 -1.72 35.01
C LEU A 71 -2.95 -0.97 34.32
N ALA A 72 -2.63 0.21 34.85
CA ALA A 72 -1.61 1.09 34.31
C ALA A 72 -0.22 0.66 34.76
N GLN A 73 0.73 0.74 33.83
CA GLN A 73 2.16 0.78 34.13
C GLN A 73 2.53 2.09 34.84
N SER A 74 3.50 2.04 35.75
CA SER A 74 4.20 3.25 36.21
C SER A 74 5.03 3.88 35.07
N ASP A 75 5.41 5.15 35.21
CA ASP A 75 6.22 5.84 34.19
C ASP A 75 7.56 5.13 33.94
N ALA A 76 8.18 4.60 35.00
CA ALA A 76 9.40 3.80 34.90
C ALA A 76 9.17 2.51 34.10
N GLN A 77 8.08 1.78 34.38
CA GLN A 77 7.73 0.56 33.64
C GLN A 77 7.42 0.84 32.17
N ARG A 78 6.76 1.97 31.86
CA ARG A 78 6.45 2.37 30.48
C ARG A 78 7.71 2.67 29.68
N THR A 79 8.62 3.45 30.26
CA THR A 79 9.92 3.77 29.67
C THR A 79 10.75 2.51 29.44
N ASP A 80 10.74 1.60 30.43
CA ASP A 80 11.45 0.32 30.35
C ASP A 80 10.86 -0.62 29.29
N LEU A 81 9.53 -0.64 29.11
CA LEU A 81 8.89 -1.42 28.05
C LEU A 81 9.24 -0.85 26.67
N GLU A 82 9.23 0.46 26.49
CA GLU A 82 9.61 1.09 25.22
C GLU A 82 11.07 0.75 24.85
N GLN A 83 11.98 0.79 25.82
CA GLN A 83 13.36 0.35 25.61
C GLN A 83 13.47 -1.14 25.30
N LEU A 84 12.71 -1.99 26.00
CA LEU A 84 12.70 -3.43 25.75
C LEU A 84 12.24 -3.74 24.31
N LEU A 85 11.14 -3.14 23.86
CA LEU A 85 10.60 -3.36 22.51
C LEU A 85 11.63 -2.98 21.44
N GLN A 86 12.35 -1.87 21.62
CA GLN A 86 13.44 -1.50 20.73
C GLN A 86 14.60 -2.51 20.80
N ASN A 87 15.02 -2.89 22.00
CA ASN A 87 16.12 -3.83 22.22
C ASN A 87 15.81 -5.22 21.63
N GLN A 88 14.55 -5.66 21.70
CA GLN A 88 14.12 -6.94 21.13
C GLN A 88 14.18 -6.96 19.61
N GLN A 89 14.08 -5.79 18.95
CA GLN A 89 14.16 -5.64 17.50
C GLN A 89 15.56 -5.23 17.00
N THR A 90 16.55 -5.02 17.90
CA THR A 90 17.88 -4.50 17.52
C THR A 90 18.93 -5.62 17.47
N PRO A 91 19.48 -5.98 16.30
CA PRO A 91 20.54 -6.97 16.20
C PRO A 91 21.75 -6.63 17.08
N GLY A 92 22.27 -7.62 17.81
CA GLY A 92 23.39 -7.44 18.74
C GLY A 92 22.99 -6.96 20.14
N SER A 93 21.74 -6.56 20.35
CA SER A 93 21.18 -6.39 21.69
C SER A 93 21.16 -7.74 22.44
N PRO A 94 21.47 -7.79 23.75
CA PRO A 94 21.27 -8.98 24.56
C PRO A 94 19.81 -9.49 24.57
N ASP A 95 18.85 -8.58 24.36
CA ASP A 95 17.42 -8.90 24.32
C ASP A 95 16.92 -9.21 22.90
N TYR A 96 17.78 -9.20 21.87
CA TYR A 96 17.37 -9.43 20.48
C TYR A 96 16.62 -10.76 20.34
N HIS A 97 15.35 -10.69 19.93
CA HIS A 97 14.40 -11.81 19.83
C HIS A 97 14.32 -12.67 21.11
N ARG A 98 14.55 -12.06 22.28
CA ARG A 98 14.31 -12.66 23.60
C ARG A 98 12.92 -12.28 24.08
N TRP A 99 11.93 -13.03 23.60
CA TRP A 99 10.53 -12.83 23.92
C TRP A 99 10.24 -13.16 25.39
N LEU A 100 9.37 -12.36 26.02
CA LEU A 100 8.93 -12.61 27.39
C LEU A 100 7.79 -13.62 27.44
N SER A 101 7.72 -14.43 28.49
CA SER A 101 6.46 -15.07 28.87
C SER A 101 5.51 -14.04 29.51
N PRO A 102 4.19 -14.32 29.58
CA PRO A 102 3.25 -13.48 30.32
C PRO A 102 3.68 -13.22 31.77
N GLU A 103 4.25 -14.21 32.47
CA GLU A 103 4.73 -14.06 33.85
C GLU A 103 5.97 -13.15 33.93
N GLN A 104 6.91 -13.28 32.99
CA GLN A 104 8.08 -12.39 32.91
C GLN A 104 7.65 -10.95 32.60
N PHE A 105 6.67 -10.78 31.71
CA PHE A 105 6.05 -9.49 31.46
C PHE A 105 5.39 -8.96 32.74
N ALA A 106 4.65 -9.79 33.47
CA ALA A 106 4.00 -9.40 34.72
C ALA A 106 5.01 -8.92 35.77
N ASP A 107 6.12 -9.62 35.93
CA ASP A 107 7.16 -9.33 36.92
C ASP A 107 7.87 -8.00 36.63
N ARG A 108 8.00 -7.64 35.35
CA ARG A 108 8.66 -6.40 34.94
C ARG A 108 7.68 -5.22 34.80
N PHE A 109 6.51 -5.46 34.22
CA PHE A 109 5.59 -4.41 33.75
C PHE A 109 4.17 -4.50 34.28
N GLY A 110 3.77 -5.63 34.87
CA GLY A 110 2.43 -5.80 35.44
C GLY A 110 2.24 -5.02 36.75
N ALA A 111 1.06 -5.17 37.35
CA ALA A 111 0.79 -4.72 38.70
C ALA A 111 1.44 -5.65 39.73
N GLY A 112 1.85 -5.06 40.86
CA GLY A 112 2.38 -5.82 41.99
C GLY A 112 1.31 -6.76 42.56
N PRO A 113 1.66 -8.00 42.98
CA PRO A 113 0.68 -8.97 43.47
C PRO A 113 -0.20 -8.46 44.61
N ALA A 114 0.36 -7.62 45.50
CA ALA A 114 -0.38 -7.02 46.60
C ALA A 114 -1.42 -5.99 46.13
N ASP A 115 -1.13 -5.21 45.09
CA ASP A 115 -2.09 -4.26 44.53
C ASP A 115 -3.18 -4.99 43.77
N LEU A 116 -2.82 -6.01 42.98
CA LEU A 116 -3.77 -6.86 42.28
C LEU A 116 -4.77 -7.50 43.25
N ALA A 117 -4.28 -8.05 44.37
CA ALA A 117 -5.14 -8.63 45.41
C ALA A 117 -6.08 -7.60 46.04
N LYS A 118 -5.62 -6.37 46.30
CA LYS A 118 -6.46 -5.28 46.83
C LYS A 118 -7.57 -4.90 45.84
N ILE A 119 -7.25 -4.79 44.54
CA ILE A 119 -8.24 -4.44 43.51
C ILE A 119 -9.26 -5.57 43.36
N THR A 120 -8.82 -6.83 43.30
CA THR A 120 -9.70 -8.00 43.23
C THR A 120 -10.66 -8.06 44.43
N ALA A 121 -10.16 -7.88 45.65
CA ALA A 121 -11.00 -7.86 46.85
C ALA A 121 -11.98 -6.68 46.85
N TRP A 122 -11.57 -5.51 46.35
CA TRP A 122 -12.46 -4.37 46.19
C TRP A 122 -13.58 -4.66 45.18
N LEU A 123 -13.26 -5.20 43.99
CA LEU A 123 -14.26 -5.58 42.99
C LEU A 123 -15.29 -6.57 43.56
N GLN A 124 -14.82 -7.60 44.27
CA GLN A 124 -15.70 -8.55 44.96
C GLN A 124 -16.58 -7.89 46.02
N SER A 125 -16.04 -6.91 46.76
CA SER A 125 -16.82 -6.14 47.74
C SER A 125 -17.93 -5.27 47.11
N GLN A 126 -17.82 -4.95 45.81
CA GLN A 126 -18.87 -4.28 45.04
C GLN A 126 -19.94 -5.27 44.54
N GLY A 127 -19.85 -6.56 44.90
CA GLY A 127 -20.77 -7.60 44.46
C GLY A 127 -20.46 -8.16 43.06
N LEU A 128 -19.34 -7.76 42.46
CA LEU A 128 -18.90 -8.25 41.17
C LEU A 128 -18.20 -9.60 41.31
N SER A 129 -18.44 -10.49 40.36
CA SER A 129 -17.78 -11.79 40.29
C SER A 129 -16.54 -11.71 39.40
N ILE A 130 -15.44 -12.34 39.81
CA ILE A 130 -14.20 -12.35 39.02
C ILE A 130 -14.35 -13.36 37.88
N ALA A 131 -14.35 -12.87 36.64
CA ALA A 131 -14.40 -13.68 35.42
C ALA A 131 -12.99 -14.12 34.98
N GLY A 132 -11.97 -13.28 35.21
CA GLY A 132 -10.59 -13.60 34.87
C GLY A 132 -9.59 -12.62 35.48
N VAL A 133 -8.36 -13.08 35.67
CA VAL A 133 -7.23 -12.25 36.09
C VAL A 133 -6.07 -12.55 35.15
N ALA A 134 -5.50 -11.49 34.56
CA ALA A 134 -4.41 -11.60 33.60
C ALA A 134 -3.19 -12.34 34.17
N ARG A 135 -2.59 -13.23 33.38
CA ARG A 135 -1.26 -13.77 33.67
C ARG A 135 -0.21 -12.67 33.68
N ALA A 136 -0.35 -11.69 32.78
CA ALA A 136 0.49 -10.49 32.73
C ALA A 136 0.24 -9.49 33.88
N ARG A 137 -0.71 -9.79 34.80
CA ARG A 137 -1.13 -8.93 35.92
C ARG A 137 -1.45 -7.49 35.52
N ASN A 138 -1.98 -7.30 34.31
CA ASN A 138 -2.30 -6.00 33.74
C ASN A 138 -3.79 -5.80 33.50
N TRP A 139 -4.65 -6.79 33.77
CA TRP A 139 -6.10 -6.60 33.75
C TRP A 139 -6.84 -7.57 34.70
N ILE A 140 -8.06 -7.19 35.08
CA ILE A 140 -9.02 -8.04 35.81
C ILE A 140 -10.38 -7.92 35.10
N ALA A 141 -10.96 -9.04 34.69
CA ALA A 141 -12.29 -9.11 34.10
C ALA A 141 -13.33 -9.55 35.14
N VAL A 142 -14.50 -8.92 35.12
CA VAL A 142 -15.59 -9.18 36.07
C VAL A 142 -16.95 -9.26 35.39
N ASN A 143 -17.87 -10.01 36.01
CA ASN A 143 -19.29 -10.07 35.63
C ASN A 143 -20.16 -9.54 36.77
N GLY A 144 -21.25 -8.86 36.42
CA GLY A 144 -22.28 -8.45 37.36
C GLY A 144 -23.44 -7.73 36.69
N THR A 145 -24.44 -7.38 37.48
CA THR A 145 -25.60 -6.61 37.00
C THR A 145 -25.24 -5.15 36.73
N ALA A 146 -26.02 -4.48 35.88
CA ALA A 146 -25.88 -3.05 35.61
C ALA A 146 -25.85 -2.23 36.91
N ALA A 147 -26.70 -2.53 37.89
CA ALA A 147 -26.69 -1.86 39.20
C ALA A 147 -25.34 -1.97 39.94
N GLN A 148 -24.71 -3.15 39.88
CA GLN A 148 -23.41 -3.38 40.52
C GLN A 148 -22.29 -2.65 39.77
N VAL A 149 -22.31 -2.69 38.44
CA VAL A 149 -21.34 -1.97 37.57
C VAL A 149 -21.47 -0.46 37.75
N GLU A 150 -22.69 0.08 37.71
CA GLU A 150 -22.98 1.50 37.96
C GLU A 150 -22.48 1.94 39.34
N THR A 151 -22.72 1.14 40.38
CA THR A 151 -22.23 1.43 41.74
C THR A 151 -20.70 1.38 41.80
N ALA A 152 -20.10 0.31 41.29
CA ALA A 152 -18.66 0.08 41.34
C ALA A 152 -17.87 1.15 40.59
N PHE A 153 -18.38 1.65 39.46
CA PHE A 153 -17.66 2.58 38.57
C PHE A 153 -18.29 3.98 38.49
N GLY A 154 -19.37 4.25 39.23
CA GLY A 154 -19.94 5.59 39.34
C GLY A 154 -20.40 6.11 37.98
N VAL A 155 -21.05 5.26 37.21
CA VAL A 155 -21.60 5.54 35.88
C VAL A 155 -23.11 5.32 35.87
N GLU A 156 -23.77 5.83 34.83
CA GLU A 156 -25.11 5.41 34.42
C GLU A 156 -25.01 4.66 33.11
N LEU A 157 -25.62 3.47 33.02
CA LEU A 157 -25.71 2.71 31.77
C LEU A 157 -27.06 2.98 31.12
N HIS A 158 -27.04 3.41 29.87
CA HIS A 158 -28.24 3.77 29.10
C HIS A 158 -28.37 2.88 27.88
N HIS A 159 -29.60 2.72 27.38
CA HIS A 159 -29.86 2.18 26.06
C HIS A 159 -29.74 3.28 25.01
N TYR A 160 -29.17 2.95 23.86
CA TYR A 160 -29.08 3.85 22.70
C TYR A 160 -29.64 3.17 21.46
N MET A 161 -30.31 3.91 20.58
CA MET A 161 -30.81 3.41 19.29
C MET A 161 -29.95 3.94 18.15
N VAL A 162 -28.93 3.18 17.76
CA VAL A 162 -27.96 3.56 16.72
C VAL A 162 -28.16 2.66 15.51
N ASP A 163 -28.35 3.24 14.33
CA ASP A 163 -28.59 2.53 13.07
C ASP A 163 -29.70 1.46 13.13
N GLY A 164 -30.76 1.73 13.90
CA GLY A 164 -31.88 0.81 14.08
C GLY A 164 -31.59 -0.38 14.99
N ARG A 165 -30.41 -0.43 15.63
CA ARG A 165 -30.03 -1.42 16.63
C ARG A 165 -30.00 -0.78 18.01
N ARG A 166 -30.46 -1.55 19.00
CA ARG A 166 -30.38 -1.14 20.41
C ARG A 166 -29.02 -1.56 20.95
N HIS A 167 -28.33 -0.60 21.53
CA HIS A 167 -27.05 -0.72 22.21
C HIS A 167 -27.19 -0.37 23.69
N PHE A 168 -26.20 -0.72 24.51
CA PHE A 168 -25.98 -0.09 25.80
C PHE A 168 -24.62 0.62 25.83
N ALA A 169 -24.54 1.72 26.57
CA ALA A 169 -23.28 2.40 26.85
C ALA A 169 -23.37 3.22 28.14
N ASN A 170 -22.22 3.55 28.73
CA ASN A 170 -22.14 4.53 29.80
C ASN A 170 -22.48 5.94 29.30
N ALA A 171 -23.40 6.61 29.99
CA ALA A 171 -23.81 7.99 29.72
C ALA A 171 -22.88 9.03 30.37
N THR A 172 -22.05 8.61 31.31
CA THR A 172 -21.05 9.44 31.99
C THR A 172 -19.69 8.76 31.99
N GLU A 173 -18.65 9.57 32.15
CA GLU A 173 -17.30 9.05 32.38
C GLU A 173 -17.28 8.20 33.68
N PRO A 174 -16.61 7.04 33.67
CA PRO A 174 -16.46 6.23 34.86
C PRO A 174 -15.51 6.87 35.85
N SER A 175 -15.58 6.38 37.08
CA SER A 175 -14.71 6.79 38.16
C SER A 175 -14.30 5.59 38.98
N VAL A 176 -13.15 5.68 39.62
CA VAL A 176 -12.64 4.66 40.55
C VAL A 176 -12.34 5.31 41.89
N PRO A 177 -12.28 4.55 43.00
CA PRO A 177 -11.78 5.06 44.27
C PRO A 177 -10.45 5.78 44.10
N ALA A 178 -10.25 6.91 44.80
CA ALA A 178 -9.06 7.75 44.64
C ALA A 178 -7.74 7.01 44.92
N ALA A 179 -7.78 5.96 45.75
CA ALA A 179 -6.62 5.09 46.02
C ALA A 179 -6.18 4.26 44.79
N LEU A 180 -7.04 4.09 43.78
CA LEU A 180 -6.75 3.40 42.53
C LEU A 180 -6.30 4.34 41.41
N ASN A 181 -6.30 5.65 41.65
CA ASN A 181 -5.88 6.64 40.66
C ASN A 181 -4.44 6.37 40.21
N GLY A 182 -4.22 6.34 38.90
CA GLY A 182 -2.93 6.01 38.29
C GLY A 182 -2.57 4.52 38.32
N VAL A 183 -3.30 3.66 39.06
CA VAL A 183 -3.15 2.19 39.01
C VAL A 183 -4.16 1.56 38.05
N VAL A 184 -5.40 2.06 38.01
CA VAL A 184 -6.36 1.71 36.96
C VAL A 184 -6.19 2.68 35.80
N ARG A 185 -5.99 2.14 34.60
CA ARG A 185 -5.85 2.89 33.35
C ARG A 185 -7.19 3.17 32.70
N SER A 186 -8.00 2.12 32.58
CA SER A 186 -9.22 2.12 31.78
C SER A 186 -10.20 1.05 32.26
N ILE A 187 -11.46 1.20 31.89
CA ILE A 187 -12.52 0.21 32.10
C ILE A 187 -13.18 -0.04 30.75
N ARG A 188 -13.00 -1.25 30.22
CA ARG A 188 -13.62 -1.70 28.97
C ARG A 188 -14.87 -2.53 29.27
N GLY A 189 -15.80 -2.61 28.32
CA GLY A 189 -17.04 -3.40 28.46
C GLY A 189 -18.19 -2.61 29.10
N LEU A 190 -18.08 -1.28 29.20
CA LEU A 190 -19.16 -0.38 29.60
C LEU A 190 -20.12 -0.05 28.45
N ASN A 191 -19.87 -0.57 27.25
CA ASN A 191 -20.70 -0.46 26.07
C ASN A 191 -20.62 -1.74 25.22
N ASP A 192 -21.56 -1.93 24.28
CA ASP A 192 -21.63 -3.07 23.36
C ASP A 192 -21.38 -2.71 21.89
N PHE A 193 -20.67 -1.61 21.62
CA PHE A 193 -20.24 -1.27 20.27
C PHE A 193 -19.04 -2.14 19.89
N ARG A 194 -19.34 -3.26 19.20
CA ARG A 194 -18.33 -4.23 18.76
C ARG A 194 -17.73 -3.86 17.41
N PHE A 195 -16.45 -4.20 17.24
CA PHE A 195 -15.80 -4.22 15.92
C PHE A 195 -16.60 -5.09 14.95
N LYS A 196 -16.44 -4.80 13.66
CA LYS A 196 -17.18 -5.45 12.58
C LYS A 196 -16.22 -6.19 11.67
N SER A 197 -16.63 -7.40 11.27
CA SER A 197 -16.13 -7.99 10.05
C SER A 197 -16.68 -7.16 8.87
N ARG A 198 -15.90 -7.04 7.79
CA ARG A 198 -16.33 -6.33 6.58
C ARG A 198 -16.14 -7.16 5.30
N PRO A 199 -16.26 -8.50 5.33
CA PRO A 199 -15.96 -9.32 4.16
C PRO A 199 -16.85 -8.92 2.99
N HIS A 200 -16.24 -8.68 1.83
CA HIS A 200 -16.99 -8.46 0.60
C HIS A 200 -17.36 -9.79 0.00
N THR A 201 -18.66 -10.08 -0.10
CA THR A 201 -19.15 -11.39 -0.53
C THR A 201 -19.90 -11.28 -1.84
N LEU A 202 -19.58 -12.16 -2.79
CA LEU A 202 -20.36 -12.36 -4.00
C LEU A 202 -20.80 -13.81 -4.10
N LYS A 203 -21.96 -14.03 -4.73
CA LYS A 203 -22.35 -15.38 -5.13
C LYS A 203 -21.58 -15.72 -6.40
N PRO A 204 -20.74 -16.78 -6.41
CA PRO A 204 -19.99 -17.15 -7.59
C PRO A 204 -20.95 -17.45 -8.75
N ASN A 205 -20.80 -16.73 -9.85
CA ASN A 205 -21.10 -17.31 -11.15
C ASN A 205 -19.88 -18.15 -11.53
N TYR A 206 -19.92 -19.45 -11.23
CA TYR A 206 -18.85 -20.41 -11.52
C TYR A 206 -18.10 -20.11 -12.82
N THR A 207 -16.79 -20.39 -12.83
CA THR A 207 -15.94 -20.45 -14.02
C THR A 207 -16.67 -21.27 -15.08
N SER A 208 -17.35 -20.57 -15.98
CA SER A 208 -17.92 -21.18 -17.17
C SER A 208 -16.88 -21.05 -18.27
N SER A 209 -17.07 -21.74 -19.38
CA SER A 209 -16.29 -21.63 -20.61
C SER A 209 -16.33 -20.22 -21.26
N ARG A 210 -16.55 -19.16 -20.47
CA ARG A 210 -16.80 -17.77 -20.84
C ARG A 210 -15.89 -16.74 -20.16
N GLY A 211 -14.88 -17.14 -19.36
CA GLY A 211 -13.76 -16.26 -18.97
C GLY A 211 -13.82 -15.51 -17.62
N ASN A 212 -14.42 -16.07 -16.57
CA ASN A 212 -14.30 -15.53 -15.19
C ASN A 212 -13.25 -16.34 -14.41
N HIS A 213 -12.39 -15.69 -13.61
CA HIS A 213 -11.39 -16.35 -12.76
C HIS A 213 -11.68 -16.15 -11.27
N TYR A 214 -11.19 -17.07 -10.43
CA TYR A 214 -11.32 -17.03 -8.96
C TYR A 214 -10.06 -17.64 -8.35
N LEU A 215 -9.67 -17.19 -7.17
CA LEU A 215 -8.45 -17.64 -6.52
C LEU A 215 -8.66 -18.93 -5.72
N ALA A 216 -7.99 -20.00 -6.14
CA ALA A 216 -7.70 -21.14 -5.30
C ALA A 216 -6.37 -20.94 -4.53
N PRO A 217 -6.11 -21.69 -3.45
CA PRO A 217 -4.87 -21.59 -2.67
C PRO A 217 -3.58 -21.67 -3.50
N ASN A 218 -3.55 -22.54 -4.52
CA ASN A 218 -2.37 -22.69 -5.36
C ASN A 218 -2.22 -21.56 -6.39
N ASP A 219 -3.29 -20.84 -6.73
CA ASP A 219 -3.17 -19.62 -7.56
C ASP A 219 -2.45 -18.54 -6.78
N LEU A 220 -2.94 -18.26 -5.57
CA LEU A 220 -2.32 -17.30 -4.67
C LEU A 220 -0.84 -17.63 -4.40
N ALA A 221 -0.55 -18.91 -4.19
CA ALA A 221 0.81 -19.36 -3.95
C ALA A 221 1.76 -19.12 -5.13
N LEU A 222 1.25 -19.15 -6.36
CA LEU A 222 2.06 -18.83 -7.54
C LEU A 222 2.20 -17.31 -7.73
N ILE A 223 1.10 -16.56 -7.56
CA ILE A 223 1.06 -15.10 -7.74
C ILE A 223 2.08 -14.44 -6.80
N TYR A 224 1.99 -14.69 -5.50
CA TYR A 224 2.87 -14.06 -4.49
C TYR A 224 4.11 -14.91 -4.14
N ASN A 225 4.50 -15.83 -5.01
CA ASN A 225 5.71 -16.65 -4.90
C ASN A 225 5.84 -17.49 -3.61
N ILE A 226 4.72 -17.85 -2.97
CA ILE A 226 4.68 -18.74 -1.80
C ILE A 226 5.04 -20.18 -2.21
N ALA A 227 4.75 -20.59 -3.45
CA ALA A 227 5.08 -21.91 -3.98
C ALA A 227 6.58 -22.24 -3.89
N SER A 228 7.45 -21.23 -4.01
CA SER A 228 8.90 -21.38 -3.85
C SER A 228 9.30 -21.71 -2.40
N LEU A 229 8.53 -21.24 -1.41
CA LEU A 229 8.72 -21.60 0.00
C LEU A 229 8.34 -23.07 0.24
N TYR A 230 7.21 -23.52 -0.30
CA TYR A 230 6.79 -24.93 -0.21
C TYR A 230 7.82 -25.86 -0.85
N SER A 231 8.34 -25.49 -2.02
CA SER A 231 9.38 -26.24 -2.72
C SER A 231 10.70 -26.29 -1.94
N ALA A 232 10.95 -25.30 -1.08
CA ALA A 232 12.07 -25.25 -0.16
C ALA A 232 11.80 -25.95 1.19
N GLY A 233 10.62 -26.57 1.37
CA GLY A 233 10.23 -27.29 2.58
C GLY A 233 9.67 -26.42 3.70
N PHE A 234 9.25 -25.19 3.38
CA PHE A 234 8.64 -24.25 4.33
C PHE A 234 7.16 -24.04 4.02
N ASP A 235 6.30 -24.56 4.90
CA ASP A 235 4.85 -24.65 4.73
C ASP A 235 4.08 -24.39 6.04
N GLY A 236 4.76 -23.83 7.04
CA GLY A 236 4.21 -23.53 8.37
C GLY A 236 4.35 -24.66 9.38
N ALA A 237 4.95 -25.80 9.04
CA ALA A 237 5.11 -26.91 9.98
C ALA A 237 5.84 -26.48 11.27
N GLY A 238 5.29 -26.88 12.42
CA GLY A 238 5.82 -26.54 13.75
C GLY A 238 5.52 -25.12 14.22
N GLN A 239 4.69 -24.37 13.48
CA GLN A 239 4.25 -23.01 13.83
C GLN A 239 2.79 -23.03 14.26
N SER A 240 2.35 -21.95 14.88
CA SER A 240 0.94 -21.72 15.21
C SER A 240 0.49 -20.31 14.83
N ILE A 241 -0.80 -20.19 14.53
CA ILE A 241 -1.47 -18.92 14.21
C ILE A 241 -2.72 -18.85 15.07
N MET A 242 -2.93 -17.72 15.73
CA MET A 242 -4.18 -17.40 16.39
C MET A 242 -5.04 -16.58 15.43
N VAL A 243 -6.30 -16.99 15.28
CA VAL A 243 -7.35 -16.25 14.58
C VAL A 243 -8.40 -15.86 15.61
N ALA A 244 -8.73 -14.58 15.69
CA ALA A 244 -9.73 -14.07 16.61
C ALA A 244 -11.07 -13.84 15.89
N GLY A 245 -12.18 -14.32 16.46
CA GLY A 245 -13.52 -14.13 15.92
C GLY A 245 -14.57 -13.81 16.97
N GLN A 246 -15.80 -13.55 16.52
CA GLN A 246 -16.95 -13.31 17.41
C GLN A 246 -18.20 -14.15 17.11
N SER A 247 -17.99 -15.30 16.48
CA SER A 247 -19.02 -16.30 16.17
C SER A 247 -18.47 -17.71 16.36
N GLN A 248 -19.35 -18.68 16.62
CA GLN A 248 -19.06 -20.08 16.36
C GLN A 248 -18.98 -20.33 14.85
N ILE A 249 -18.22 -21.36 14.46
CA ILE A 249 -18.06 -21.81 13.06
C ILE A 249 -18.55 -23.24 12.86
N ASN A 250 -18.76 -23.62 11.61
CA ASN A 250 -19.03 -25.01 11.23
C ASN A 250 -17.74 -25.67 10.70
N LEU A 251 -17.16 -26.59 11.48
CA LEU A 251 -15.91 -27.28 11.10
C LEU A 251 -16.00 -28.03 9.75
N ASP A 252 -17.20 -28.41 9.32
CA ASP A 252 -17.36 -29.10 8.05
C ASP A 252 -17.10 -28.19 6.84
N ASP A 253 -17.21 -26.86 6.99
CA ASP A 253 -16.88 -25.91 5.93
C ASP A 253 -15.37 -25.91 5.67
N LEU A 254 -14.57 -25.77 6.73
CA LEU A 254 -13.10 -25.85 6.66
C LEU A 254 -12.62 -27.20 6.10
N ARG A 255 -13.25 -28.31 6.52
CA ARG A 255 -12.90 -29.65 6.00
C ARG A 255 -13.22 -29.79 4.52
N GLN A 256 -14.34 -29.22 4.06
CA GLN A 256 -14.69 -29.19 2.63
C GLN A 256 -13.70 -28.36 1.83
N PHE A 257 -13.34 -27.16 2.31
CA PHE A 257 -12.33 -26.32 1.68
C PHE A 257 -11.00 -27.06 1.53
N ARG A 258 -10.50 -27.64 2.64
CA ARG A 258 -9.22 -28.38 2.61
C ARG A 258 -9.28 -29.58 1.66
N SER A 259 -10.39 -30.32 1.65
CA SER A 259 -10.59 -31.42 0.71
C SER A 259 -10.69 -30.95 -0.75
N ARG A 260 -11.35 -29.82 -1.02
CA ARG A 260 -11.57 -29.28 -2.37
C ARG A 260 -10.26 -28.91 -3.06
N PHE A 261 -9.33 -28.36 -2.29
CA PHE A 261 -8.06 -27.84 -2.77
C PHE A 261 -6.86 -28.75 -2.43
N ASN A 262 -7.12 -30.01 -2.05
CA ASN A 262 -6.11 -31.02 -1.68
C ASN A 262 -5.10 -30.57 -0.61
N LEU A 263 -5.57 -29.79 0.37
CA LEU A 263 -4.77 -29.41 1.52
C LEU A 263 -4.74 -30.56 2.56
N PRO A 264 -3.67 -30.71 3.37
CA PRO A 264 -3.60 -31.74 4.41
C PRO A 264 -4.79 -31.67 5.35
N ALA A 265 -5.38 -32.76 5.83
CA ALA A 265 -6.46 -32.65 6.82
C ALA A 265 -5.93 -32.07 8.15
N ALA A 266 -6.50 -30.95 8.60
CA ALA A 266 -6.15 -30.32 9.87
C ALA A 266 -7.31 -29.44 10.35
N ASP A 267 -7.91 -29.83 11.48
CA ASP A 267 -8.95 -29.02 12.13
C ASP A 267 -8.30 -27.99 13.08
N PRO A 268 -8.81 -26.75 13.16
CA PRO A 268 -8.35 -25.76 14.13
C PRO A 268 -8.73 -26.15 15.56
N GLN A 269 -7.98 -25.62 16.53
CA GLN A 269 -8.37 -25.65 17.94
C GLN A 269 -9.41 -24.55 18.19
N ILE A 270 -10.61 -24.94 18.64
CA ILE A 270 -11.71 -23.99 18.91
C ILE A 270 -11.74 -23.63 20.39
N LEU A 271 -11.62 -22.34 20.72
CA LEU A 271 -11.55 -21.86 22.10
C LEU A 271 -12.52 -20.70 22.32
N LEU A 272 -13.57 -20.94 23.12
CA LEU A 272 -14.41 -19.89 23.69
C LEU A 272 -13.67 -19.24 24.86
N VAL A 273 -13.60 -17.91 24.89
CA VAL A 273 -12.97 -17.19 26.01
C VAL A 273 -13.67 -17.55 27.34
N PRO A 274 -12.93 -18.09 28.33
CA PRO A 274 -13.51 -18.49 29.60
C PRO A 274 -14.22 -17.34 30.32
N GLY A 275 -15.44 -17.59 30.82
CA GLY A 275 -16.23 -16.60 31.54
C GLY A 275 -16.90 -15.53 30.67
N SER A 276 -16.67 -15.55 29.35
CA SER A 276 -17.38 -14.70 28.38
C SER A 276 -18.74 -15.31 27.99
N THR A 277 -19.59 -14.50 27.37
CA THR A 277 -20.85 -14.98 26.77
C THR A 277 -20.54 -15.71 25.46
N ASP A 278 -21.08 -16.92 25.31
CA ASP A 278 -21.04 -17.65 24.03
C ASP A 278 -21.93 -16.93 22.99
N PRO A 279 -21.36 -16.43 21.88
CA PRO A 279 -22.16 -15.77 20.85
C PRO A 279 -23.10 -16.72 20.10
N GLY A 280 -22.87 -18.04 20.15
CA GLY A 280 -23.43 -18.97 19.17
C GLY A 280 -22.93 -18.64 17.76
N THR A 281 -23.66 -19.09 16.74
CA THR A 281 -23.41 -18.71 15.34
C THR A 281 -24.07 -17.36 15.04
N VAL A 282 -23.28 -16.38 14.62
CA VAL A 282 -23.73 -15.04 14.26
C VAL A 282 -23.53 -14.85 12.76
N SER A 283 -24.65 -14.64 12.05
CA SER A 283 -24.63 -14.50 10.59
C SER A 283 -23.73 -13.35 10.14
N GLY A 284 -22.79 -13.66 9.24
CA GLY A 284 -21.80 -12.74 8.68
C GLY A 284 -20.46 -12.77 9.44
N ASP A 285 -20.49 -12.95 10.77
CA ASP A 285 -19.28 -13.15 11.59
C ASP A 285 -18.76 -14.60 11.44
N ASP A 286 -19.64 -15.57 11.17
CA ASP A 286 -19.30 -16.96 10.86
C ASP A 286 -18.54 -17.08 9.53
N ALA A 287 -19.05 -16.44 8.48
CA ALA A 287 -18.38 -16.38 7.17
C ALA A 287 -17.00 -15.73 7.23
N GLU A 288 -16.84 -14.65 8.00
CA GLU A 288 -15.53 -14.04 8.26
C GLU A 288 -14.57 -15.02 8.93
N SER A 289 -15.08 -15.73 9.95
CA SER A 289 -14.27 -16.68 10.70
C SER A 289 -13.86 -17.87 9.82
N ASP A 290 -14.75 -18.37 8.95
CA ASP A 290 -14.43 -19.41 7.96
C ASP A 290 -13.33 -18.92 7.00
N LEU A 291 -13.50 -17.73 6.43
CA LEU A 291 -12.52 -17.08 5.54
C LEU A 291 -11.12 -16.99 6.17
N ASP A 292 -11.04 -16.47 7.40
CA ASP A 292 -9.79 -16.29 8.12
C ASP A 292 -9.08 -17.63 8.39
N LEU A 293 -9.84 -18.64 8.81
CA LEU A 293 -9.31 -19.96 9.14
C LEU A 293 -8.90 -20.75 7.88
N GLU A 294 -9.66 -20.63 6.80
CA GLU A 294 -9.36 -21.26 5.53
C GLU A 294 -8.09 -20.69 4.90
N TRP A 295 -7.96 -19.37 4.79
CA TRP A 295 -6.83 -18.75 4.09
C TRP A 295 -5.53 -18.73 4.92
N SER A 296 -5.62 -18.61 6.25
CA SER A 296 -4.44 -18.82 7.11
C SER A 296 -3.91 -20.26 6.99
N GLY A 297 -4.82 -21.24 7.04
CA GLY A 297 -4.51 -22.66 6.90
C GLY A 297 -4.19 -23.12 5.48
N ALA A 298 -4.55 -22.35 4.44
CA ALA A 298 -4.22 -22.58 3.05
C ALA A 298 -2.77 -22.19 2.75
N VAL A 299 -2.34 -21.05 3.29
CA VAL A 299 -0.98 -20.54 3.14
C VAL A 299 -0.01 -21.32 4.03
N ALA A 300 -0.26 -21.38 5.34
CA ALA A 300 0.54 -22.15 6.29
C ALA A 300 -0.05 -23.56 6.46
N ARG A 301 0.05 -24.38 5.40
CA ARG A 301 -0.61 -25.69 5.22
C ARG A 301 -0.53 -26.64 6.41
N ASN A 302 0.57 -26.59 7.14
CA ASN A 302 0.87 -27.48 8.27
C ASN A 302 1.06 -26.74 9.62
N ALA A 303 0.66 -25.46 9.70
CA ALA A 303 0.61 -24.74 10.98
C ALA A 303 -0.61 -25.15 11.82
N SER A 304 -0.47 -25.08 13.14
CA SER A 304 -1.59 -25.24 14.07
C SER A 304 -2.39 -23.95 14.15
N ILE A 305 -3.65 -23.99 13.71
CA ILE A 305 -4.55 -22.84 13.83
C ILE A 305 -5.32 -22.91 15.16
N ILE A 306 -5.36 -21.81 15.89
CA ILE A 306 -6.10 -21.65 17.14
C ILE A 306 -7.15 -20.56 16.92
N PHE A 307 -8.41 -20.98 16.81
CA PHE A 307 -9.54 -20.07 16.73
C PHE A 307 -10.01 -19.68 18.13
N VAL A 308 -9.86 -18.42 18.48
CA VAL A 308 -10.31 -17.86 19.76
C VAL A 308 -11.51 -16.97 19.49
N TYR A 309 -12.62 -17.23 20.17
CA TYR A 309 -13.84 -16.44 19.96
C TYR A 309 -14.53 -16.08 21.26
N ALA A 310 -15.28 -14.98 21.21
CA ALA A 310 -16.12 -14.47 22.28
C ALA A 310 -17.25 -13.62 21.68
N HIS A 311 -18.26 -13.22 22.46
CA HIS A 311 -19.27 -12.28 21.95
C HIS A 311 -18.67 -10.99 21.37
N ASP A 312 -17.54 -10.56 21.91
CA ASP A 312 -16.76 -9.41 21.48
C ASP A 312 -15.36 -9.85 21.09
N VAL A 313 -14.98 -9.66 19.83
CA VAL A 313 -13.71 -10.13 19.28
C VAL A 313 -12.49 -9.57 20.04
N LEU A 314 -12.59 -8.37 20.62
CA LEU A 314 -11.48 -7.81 21.39
C LEU A 314 -11.25 -8.56 22.71
N SER A 315 -12.27 -9.22 23.27
CA SER A 315 -12.07 -10.16 24.39
C SER A 315 -11.29 -11.40 23.96
N ALA A 316 -11.50 -11.89 22.73
CA ALA A 316 -10.72 -12.99 22.16
C ALA A 316 -9.24 -12.58 21.94
N VAL A 317 -9.02 -11.39 21.41
CA VAL A 317 -7.67 -10.80 21.25
C VAL A 317 -6.97 -10.64 22.59
N GLN A 318 -7.63 -10.00 23.57
CA GLN A 318 -7.10 -9.82 24.93
C GLN A 318 -6.70 -11.16 25.55
N TYR A 319 -7.60 -12.14 25.50
CA TYR A 319 -7.35 -13.45 26.08
C TYR A 319 -6.18 -14.16 25.39
N GLY A 320 -6.14 -14.15 24.06
CA GLY A 320 -5.10 -14.86 23.32
C GLY A 320 -3.71 -14.26 23.49
N ILE A 321 -3.60 -12.93 23.62
CA ILE A 321 -2.34 -12.25 23.97
C ILE A 321 -1.92 -12.61 25.39
N ASP A 322 -2.83 -12.54 26.38
CA ASP A 322 -2.51 -12.87 27.78
C ASP A 322 -2.11 -14.33 27.96
N GLN A 323 -2.74 -15.24 27.21
CA GLN A 323 -2.39 -16.65 27.23
C GLN A 323 -1.17 -16.99 26.36
N ASN A 324 -0.70 -16.05 25.54
CA ASN A 324 0.40 -16.23 24.60
C ASN A 324 0.20 -17.45 23.68
N LEU A 325 -0.99 -17.58 23.08
CA LEU A 325 -1.44 -18.80 22.40
C LEU A 325 -0.67 -19.11 21.11
N ALA A 326 -0.27 -18.08 20.36
CA ALA A 326 0.45 -18.23 19.11
C ALA A 326 1.41 -17.04 18.86
N PRO A 327 2.53 -17.25 18.15
CA PRO A 327 3.47 -16.19 17.77
C PRO A 327 2.94 -15.28 16.65
N VAL A 328 1.79 -15.61 16.06
CA VAL A 328 1.12 -14.81 15.02
C VAL A 328 -0.36 -14.70 15.38
N LEU A 329 -0.90 -13.48 15.29
CA LEU A 329 -2.30 -13.15 15.52
C LEU A 329 -2.86 -12.48 14.26
N SER A 330 -3.96 -13.03 13.73
CA SER A 330 -4.75 -12.46 12.64
C SER A 330 -6.06 -11.90 13.19
N LEU A 331 -6.42 -10.70 12.74
CA LEU A 331 -7.68 -10.06 13.10
C LEU A 331 -8.27 -9.31 11.90
N SER A 332 -9.36 -9.83 11.37
CA SER A 332 -10.09 -9.21 10.26
C SER A 332 -11.35 -8.47 10.73
N TYR A 333 -11.23 -7.82 11.90
CA TYR A 333 -12.26 -7.02 12.52
C TYR A 333 -11.74 -5.63 12.84
N GLY A 334 -12.56 -4.63 12.54
CA GLY A 334 -12.18 -3.22 12.61
C GLY A 334 -13.29 -2.30 13.07
N SER A 335 -12.91 -1.05 13.33
CA SER A 335 -13.80 0.08 13.53
C SER A 335 -13.05 1.37 13.20
N CYS A 336 -13.72 2.36 12.62
CA CYS A 336 -13.03 3.60 12.27
C CYS A 336 -12.61 4.37 13.52
N GLU A 337 -11.45 5.04 13.49
CA GLU A 337 -10.89 5.74 14.65
C GLU A 337 -11.87 6.72 15.33
N PRO A 338 -12.55 7.64 14.61
CA PRO A 338 -13.52 8.57 15.23
C PRO A 338 -14.67 7.90 15.99
N GLU A 339 -15.01 6.65 15.69
CA GLU A 339 -16.10 5.93 16.34
C GLU A 339 -15.69 5.27 17.66
N ASN A 340 -14.40 5.30 18.02
CA ASN A 340 -13.89 4.60 19.20
C ASN A 340 -13.59 5.57 20.37
N PRO A 341 -13.93 5.18 21.61
CA PRO A 341 -13.45 5.89 22.79
C PRO A 341 -11.92 5.93 22.82
N ALA A 342 -11.35 7.08 23.17
CA ALA A 342 -9.89 7.24 23.31
C ALA A 342 -9.32 6.25 24.35
N SER A 343 -10.10 5.89 25.37
CA SER A 343 -9.74 4.89 26.38
C SER A 343 -9.48 3.52 25.77
N ASP A 344 -10.31 3.10 24.82
CA ASP A 344 -10.30 1.75 24.26
C ASP A 344 -9.15 1.61 23.25
N VAL A 345 -8.94 2.64 22.42
CA VAL A 345 -7.78 2.73 21.52
C VAL A 345 -6.46 2.67 22.30
N ALA A 346 -6.39 3.36 23.45
CA ALA A 346 -5.21 3.32 24.32
C ALA A 346 -4.95 1.94 24.96
N VAL A 347 -6.03 1.19 25.23
CA VAL A 347 -5.99 -0.18 25.76
C VAL A 347 -5.52 -1.17 24.70
N VAL A 348 -6.08 -1.11 23.49
CA VAL A 348 -5.65 -1.94 22.36
C VAL A 348 -4.15 -1.79 22.10
N ARG A 349 -3.63 -0.55 22.12
CA ARG A 349 -2.18 -0.31 22.02
C ARG A 349 -1.38 -0.91 23.18
N SER A 350 -1.93 -0.94 24.39
CA SER A 350 -1.32 -1.62 25.53
C SER A 350 -1.12 -3.11 25.26
N TRP A 351 -2.15 -3.74 24.71
CA TRP A 351 -2.12 -5.16 24.37
C TRP A 351 -1.17 -5.43 23.21
N ALA A 352 -1.13 -4.57 22.18
CA ALA A 352 -0.19 -4.71 21.06
C ALA A 352 1.27 -4.62 21.53
N ARG A 353 1.59 -3.71 22.47
CA ARG A 353 2.91 -3.64 23.10
C ARG A 353 3.25 -4.89 23.91
N GLN A 354 2.28 -5.46 24.65
CA GLN A 354 2.47 -6.74 25.33
C GLN A 354 2.70 -7.87 24.33
N ALA A 355 1.88 -7.96 23.29
CA ALA A 355 1.96 -8.95 22.22
C ALA A 355 3.37 -8.93 21.59
N ASN A 356 3.85 -7.74 21.20
CA ASN A 356 5.20 -7.59 20.64
C ASN A 356 6.30 -7.99 21.63
N ALA A 357 6.18 -7.65 22.92
CA ALA A 357 7.15 -8.04 23.94
C ALA A 357 7.23 -9.57 24.16
N GLN A 358 6.12 -10.25 23.88
CA GLN A 358 6.00 -11.72 23.88
C GLN A 358 6.31 -12.36 22.52
N GLY A 359 6.74 -11.57 21.53
CA GLY A 359 7.09 -12.07 20.19
C GLY A 359 5.90 -12.29 19.26
N ILE A 360 4.68 -11.92 19.65
CA ILE A 360 3.48 -12.05 18.82
C ILE A 360 3.47 -10.97 17.74
N THR A 361 3.39 -11.40 16.49
CA THR A 361 3.13 -10.54 15.34
C THR A 361 1.64 -10.42 15.11
N TRP A 362 1.10 -9.20 15.19
CA TRP A 362 -0.31 -8.92 15.04
C TRP A 362 -0.57 -8.27 13.68
N PHE A 363 -1.34 -8.96 12.83
CA PHE A 363 -1.90 -8.43 11.58
C PHE A 363 -3.35 -8.00 11.77
N ALA A 364 -3.70 -6.84 11.23
CA ALA A 364 -5.09 -6.37 11.19
C ALA A 364 -5.45 -5.81 9.81
N ALA A 365 -6.67 -6.12 9.37
CA ALA A 365 -7.27 -5.52 8.18
C ALA A 365 -7.29 -3.99 8.31
N SER A 366 -7.00 -3.28 7.22
CA SER A 366 -6.95 -1.81 7.21
C SER A 366 -8.31 -1.14 7.02
N GLY A 367 -9.34 -1.92 6.67
CA GLY A 367 -10.69 -1.45 6.40
C GLY A 367 -11.07 -1.62 4.93
N ASP A 368 -12.37 -1.57 4.66
CA ASP A 368 -12.95 -1.91 3.36
C ASP A 368 -13.83 -0.76 2.78
N ALA A 369 -13.83 0.39 3.46
CA ALA A 369 -14.57 1.58 3.05
C ALA A 369 -13.63 2.70 2.55
N GLY A 370 -12.53 2.33 1.90
CA GLY A 370 -11.56 3.24 1.30
C GLY A 370 -10.90 4.17 2.29
N GLY A 371 -10.50 5.36 1.83
CA GLY A 371 -9.93 6.39 2.70
C GLY A 371 -10.94 7.06 3.65
N ALA A 372 -12.20 6.62 3.68
CA ALA A 372 -13.30 7.18 4.46
C ALA A 372 -13.98 6.13 5.35
N ASP A 373 -13.15 5.36 6.07
CA ASP A 373 -13.52 4.16 6.83
C ASP A 373 -14.82 4.22 7.68
N CYS A 374 -15.15 5.37 8.29
CA CYS A 374 -16.37 5.49 9.10
C CYS A 374 -17.66 5.28 8.30
N ASN A 375 -17.62 5.56 6.99
CA ASN A 375 -18.75 5.39 6.06
C ASN A 375 -20.12 5.83 6.65
N ASP A 376 -20.12 6.90 7.46
CA ASP A 376 -21.31 7.40 8.11
C ASP A 376 -21.47 8.91 7.90
N SER A 377 -22.70 9.39 8.09
CA SER A 377 -23.02 10.81 7.88
C SER A 377 -22.54 11.74 9.00
N GLN A 378 -21.99 11.18 10.09
CA GLN A 378 -21.52 11.92 11.26
C GLN A 378 -20.03 12.26 11.16
N HIS A 379 -19.26 11.44 10.46
CA HIS A 379 -17.83 11.58 10.22
C HIS A 379 -17.51 11.57 8.71
N PRO A 380 -18.11 12.47 7.91
CA PRO A 380 -17.80 12.51 6.48
C PRO A 380 -16.36 12.97 6.28
N GLY A 381 -15.52 12.14 5.66
CA GLY A 381 -14.16 12.51 5.28
C GLY A 381 -13.15 11.41 5.53
N LEU A 382 -11.88 11.82 5.67
CA LEU A 382 -10.76 10.92 5.85
C LEU A 382 -10.79 10.26 7.24
N SER A 383 -10.72 8.94 7.27
CA SER A 383 -10.63 8.15 8.51
C SER A 383 -9.95 6.83 8.22
N VAL A 384 -9.27 6.30 9.24
CA VAL A 384 -8.60 5.00 9.20
C VAL A 384 -9.18 4.07 10.26
N ASP A 385 -8.88 2.78 10.13
CA ASP A 385 -9.42 1.73 10.99
C ASP A 385 -8.50 1.38 12.18
N VAL A 386 -9.09 1.11 13.35
CA VAL A 386 -8.42 0.51 14.52
C VAL A 386 -8.84 -0.97 14.61
N PRO A 387 -7.89 -1.92 14.75
CA PRO A 387 -6.55 -1.75 15.29
C PRO A 387 -5.44 -1.54 14.27
N GLY A 388 -5.72 -1.54 12.95
CA GLY A 388 -4.73 -1.32 11.91
C GLY A 388 -3.89 -0.05 12.16
N SER A 389 -4.48 1.03 12.66
CA SER A 389 -3.78 2.28 12.95
C SER A 389 -2.80 2.23 14.12
N VAL A 390 -2.85 1.21 14.99
CA VAL A 390 -1.92 1.05 16.12
C VAL A 390 -0.50 0.78 15.58
N PRO A 391 0.54 1.57 15.95
CA PRO A 391 1.90 1.41 15.40
C PRO A 391 2.54 0.02 15.64
N GLU A 392 2.12 -0.65 16.71
CA GLU A 392 2.58 -1.98 17.10
C GLU A 392 1.89 -3.14 16.34
N VAL A 393 0.95 -2.82 15.43
CA VAL A 393 0.18 -3.75 14.59
C VAL A 393 0.55 -3.54 13.12
N THR A 394 0.68 -4.62 12.36
CA THR A 394 0.88 -4.56 10.91
C THR A 394 -0.47 -4.44 10.21
N SER A 395 -0.71 -3.30 9.58
CA SER A 395 -1.97 -3.03 8.87
C SER A 395 -1.91 -3.56 7.43
N VAL A 396 -2.93 -4.30 7.03
CA VAL A 396 -2.98 -4.98 5.72
C VAL A 396 -4.06 -4.34 4.84
N GLY A 397 -3.65 -3.81 3.70
CA GLY A 397 -4.47 -3.20 2.66
C GLY A 397 -4.87 -4.14 1.54
N GLY A 398 -5.55 -3.57 0.55
CA GLY A 398 -6.13 -4.27 -0.58
C GLY A 398 -5.63 -3.78 -1.93
N THR A 399 -5.35 -4.71 -2.83
CA THR A 399 -5.07 -4.48 -4.25
C THR A 399 -6.11 -5.19 -5.13
N GLU A 400 -6.12 -4.88 -6.41
CA GLU A 400 -6.91 -5.57 -7.43
C GLU A 400 -5.98 -5.95 -8.58
N PHE A 401 -6.20 -7.09 -9.23
CA PHE A 401 -5.39 -7.48 -10.38
C PHE A 401 -5.68 -6.62 -11.62
N ALA A 402 -4.61 -6.27 -12.33
CA ALA A 402 -4.61 -5.41 -13.51
C ALA A 402 -4.15 -6.19 -14.74
N GLU A 403 -5.01 -7.07 -15.25
CA GLU A 403 -4.65 -8.03 -16.30
C GLU A 403 -4.49 -7.38 -17.68
N GLY A 404 -5.26 -6.33 -17.98
CA GLY A 404 -5.28 -5.70 -19.29
C GLY A 404 -5.56 -6.69 -20.42
N SER A 405 -4.61 -6.85 -21.36
CA SER A 405 -4.68 -7.84 -22.44
C SER A 405 -3.73 -9.02 -22.26
N GLY A 406 -3.23 -9.23 -21.03
CA GLY A 406 -2.31 -10.31 -20.70
C GLY A 406 -2.99 -11.68 -20.71
N ASN A 407 -2.18 -12.73 -20.65
CA ASN A 407 -2.67 -14.10 -20.48
C ASN A 407 -2.06 -14.66 -19.20
N PHE A 408 -2.84 -14.65 -18.11
CA PHE A 408 -2.39 -15.03 -16.78
C PHE A 408 -2.98 -16.35 -16.29
N TRP A 409 -3.92 -16.93 -17.05
CA TRP A 409 -4.66 -18.11 -16.64
C TRP A 409 -4.65 -19.19 -17.72
N ASN A 410 -4.61 -20.44 -17.27
CA ASN A 410 -4.89 -21.61 -18.09
C ASN A 410 -6.40 -21.70 -18.36
N ALA A 411 -6.75 -22.27 -19.51
CA ALA A 411 -8.15 -22.52 -19.87
C ALA A 411 -8.86 -23.55 -18.96
N THR A 412 -8.11 -24.30 -18.17
CA THR A 412 -8.60 -25.32 -17.23
C THR A 412 -7.82 -25.25 -15.93
N THR A 413 -8.48 -25.57 -14.82
CA THR A 413 -7.84 -25.71 -13.51
C THR A 413 -7.13 -27.05 -13.36
N ASP A 414 -6.07 -27.08 -12.55
CA ASP A 414 -5.38 -28.30 -12.12
C ASP A 414 -6.20 -29.09 -11.06
N ALA A 415 -5.64 -30.17 -10.54
CA ALA A 415 -6.28 -31.00 -9.51
C ALA A 415 -6.53 -30.24 -8.20
N ASN A 416 -5.78 -29.16 -7.94
CA ASN A 416 -5.89 -28.30 -6.76
C ASN A 416 -6.79 -27.07 -7.03
N GLY A 417 -7.48 -27.02 -8.18
CA GLY A 417 -8.33 -25.92 -8.55
C GLY A 417 -7.61 -24.68 -9.08
N ALA A 418 -6.28 -24.71 -9.21
CA ALA A 418 -5.50 -23.57 -9.68
C ALA A 418 -5.43 -23.49 -11.21
N SER A 419 -5.47 -22.29 -11.75
CA SER A 419 -5.32 -22.03 -13.18
C SER A 419 -4.34 -20.91 -13.50
N VAL A 420 -3.86 -20.12 -12.54
CA VAL A 420 -2.91 -19.04 -12.80
C VAL A 420 -1.57 -19.59 -13.28
N ILE A 421 -0.88 -18.85 -14.14
CA ILE A 421 0.40 -19.26 -14.72
C ILE A 421 1.57 -18.39 -14.27
N SER A 422 1.33 -17.18 -13.77
CA SER A 422 2.37 -16.26 -13.30
C SER A 422 1.81 -15.23 -12.33
N TYR A 423 2.69 -14.42 -11.74
CA TYR A 423 2.31 -13.16 -11.12
C TYR A 423 1.45 -12.31 -12.08
N ILE A 424 0.46 -11.62 -11.52
CA ILE A 424 -0.45 -10.71 -12.21
C ILE A 424 -0.17 -9.30 -11.69
N PRO A 425 0.04 -8.27 -12.55
CA PRO A 425 0.16 -6.89 -12.11
C PRO A 425 -1.04 -6.45 -11.26
N GLU A 426 -0.84 -5.44 -10.42
CA GLU A 426 -1.83 -5.01 -9.43
C GLU A 426 -2.04 -3.49 -9.50
N ILE A 427 -3.27 -3.06 -9.20
CA ILE A 427 -3.69 -1.68 -8.93
C ILE A 427 -4.31 -1.59 -7.51
N VAL A 428 -4.62 -0.39 -7.04
CA VAL A 428 -5.40 -0.23 -5.79
C VAL A 428 -6.77 -0.89 -5.94
N TRP A 429 -7.21 -1.64 -4.91
CA TRP A 429 -8.58 -2.15 -4.86
C TRP A 429 -9.59 -1.03 -4.61
N ASN A 430 -10.52 -0.84 -5.55
CA ASN A 430 -11.68 0.05 -5.39
C ASN A 430 -12.86 -0.36 -6.28
N ASP A 431 -13.68 -1.27 -5.77
CA ASP A 431 -14.91 -1.76 -6.40
C ASP A 431 -16.10 -0.80 -6.18
N SER A 432 -15.90 0.34 -5.50
CA SER A 432 -17.01 1.18 -5.01
C SER A 432 -17.97 1.67 -6.09
N VAL A 433 -17.48 1.86 -7.32
CA VAL A 433 -18.32 2.26 -8.47
C VAL A 433 -19.21 1.11 -8.92
N ALA A 434 -18.69 -0.12 -8.94
CA ALA A 434 -19.42 -1.32 -9.32
C ALA A 434 -20.46 -1.69 -8.25
N ASP A 435 -20.07 -1.61 -6.97
CA ASP A 435 -20.91 -1.93 -5.82
C ASP A 435 -21.93 -0.82 -5.46
N GLY A 436 -21.69 0.40 -5.91
CA GLY A 436 -22.53 1.57 -5.62
C GLY A 436 -22.49 2.02 -4.16
N ASN A 437 -21.56 1.49 -3.36
CA ASN A 437 -21.24 1.87 -1.98
C ASN A 437 -19.72 1.74 -1.77
N PRO A 438 -19.13 2.36 -0.74
CA PRO A 438 -17.70 2.18 -0.46
C PRO A 438 -17.31 0.70 -0.32
N ALA A 439 -16.38 0.28 -1.18
CA ALA A 439 -15.77 -1.04 -1.28
C ALA A 439 -14.34 -0.83 -1.83
N ALA A 440 -13.40 -0.51 -0.96
CA ALA A 440 -12.04 -0.13 -1.36
C ALA A 440 -11.05 -0.30 -0.19
N SER A 441 -9.76 -0.40 -0.53
CA SER A 441 -8.68 -0.55 0.46
C SER A 441 -8.69 0.57 1.51
N GLY A 442 -8.79 0.21 2.79
CA GLY A 442 -8.66 1.14 3.90
C GLY A 442 -7.27 1.77 3.95
N GLY A 443 -7.19 3.07 4.23
CA GLY A 443 -5.89 3.73 4.24
C GLY A 443 -5.91 5.24 4.46
N GLY A 444 -4.85 5.77 5.06
CA GLY A 444 -4.76 7.19 5.41
C GLY A 444 -3.88 7.47 6.62
N ALA A 445 -4.09 8.64 7.24
CA ALA A 445 -3.36 9.10 8.41
C ALA A 445 -4.21 8.94 9.69
N SER A 446 -3.61 8.37 10.74
CA SER A 446 -4.23 8.21 12.06
C SER A 446 -4.45 9.56 12.75
N ILE A 447 -5.58 9.70 13.43
CA ILE A 447 -5.90 10.82 14.32
C ILE A 447 -5.42 10.60 15.77
N PHE A 448 -5.11 9.35 16.15
CA PHE A 448 -4.66 9.02 17.50
C PHE A 448 -3.14 8.89 17.62
N PHE A 449 -2.48 8.40 16.58
CA PHE A 449 -1.08 7.98 16.66
C PHE A 449 -0.16 8.83 15.79
N GLY A 450 0.81 9.45 16.45
CA GLY A 450 1.91 10.12 15.76
C GLY A 450 2.80 9.13 15.02
N LYS A 451 3.53 9.63 14.02
CA LYS A 451 4.43 8.85 13.17
C LYS A 451 5.47 8.10 14.02
N PRO A 452 5.52 6.76 13.93
CA PRO A 452 6.60 6.02 14.56
C PRO A 452 7.91 6.25 13.80
N SER A 453 9.04 6.28 14.52
CA SER A 453 10.35 6.62 13.95
C SER A 453 10.84 5.66 12.86
N TRP A 454 10.29 4.44 12.81
CA TRP A 454 10.62 3.44 11.81
C TRP A 454 9.79 3.56 10.52
N GLN A 455 8.70 4.34 10.50
CA GLN A 455 7.85 4.51 9.31
C GLN A 455 8.51 5.49 8.33
N VAL A 456 9.60 5.02 7.72
CA VAL A 456 10.45 5.77 6.81
C VAL A 456 10.75 4.88 5.60
N ALA A 457 10.29 5.29 4.43
CA ALA A 457 10.55 4.69 3.13
C ALA A 457 10.26 5.76 2.05
N PRO A 458 10.69 5.59 0.78
CA PRO A 458 10.23 6.44 -0.31
C PRO A 458 8.69 6.52 -0.32
N GLY A 459 8.11 7.69 -0.58
CA GLY A 459 6.65 7.88 -0.64
C GLY A 459 5.95 8.22 0.69
N VAL A 460 6.53 7.86 1.85
CA VAL A 460 5.87 8.09 3.16
C VAL A 460 5.69 9.60 3.44
N PRO A 461 4.47 10.11 3.67
CA PRO A 461 4.22 11.55 3.89
C PRO A 461 4.86 12.10 5.16
N SER A 462 5.47 13.29 5.12
CA SER A 462 6.16 13.90 6.27
C SER A 462 5.25 14.79 7.14
N ASP A 463 4.13 14.26 7.63
CA ASP A 463 3.09 15.02 8.36
C ASP A 463 2.95 14.68 9.86
N ASN A 464 3.85 13.84 10.38
CA ASN A 464 3.87 13.34 11.75
C ASN A 464 2.70 12.43 12.18
N ALA A 465 1.93 11.85 11.26
CA ALA A 465 0.93 10.82 11.58
C ALA A 465 1.42 9.39 11.26
N ARG A 466 0.90 8.39 11.98
CA ARG A 466 0.99 6.96 11.58
C ARG A 466 0.10 6.78 10.37
N HIS A 467 0.67 6.31 9.26
CA HIS A 467 -0.09 6.04 8.04
C HIS A 467 -0.41 4.56 7.88
N VAL A 468 -1.59 4.21 7.39
CA VAL A 468 -2.00 2.84 7.02
C VAL A 468 -2.36 2.78 5.54
N PRO A 469 -2.30 1.59 4.89
CA PRO A 469 -1.80 0.32 5.42
C PRO A 469 -0.26 0.28 5.44
N ASP A 470 0.32 -0.82 5.95
CA ASP A 470 1.77 -1.07 5.88
C ASP A 470 2.15 -1.88 4.62
N ILE A 471 1.34 -2.87 4.27
CA ILE A 471 1.48 -3.79 3.12
C ILE A 471 0.09 -4.14 2.59
N SER A 472 -0.04 -4.65 1.37
CA SER A 472 -1.33 -4.99 0.76
C SER A 472 -1.28 -6.26 -0.08
N MET A 473 -2.42 -6.87 -0.39
CA MET A 473 -2.55 -7.98 -1.35
C MET A 473 -3.96 -7.96 -1.94
N ASN A 474 -4.26 -8.81 -2.92
CA ASN A 474 -5.54 -8.78 -3.62
C ASN A 474 -6.71 -8.84 -2.63
N ALA A 475 -7.69 -7.98 -2.86
CA ALA A 475 -8.86 -7.80 -2.01
C ALA A 475 -10.15 -7.58 -2.82
N SER A 476 -10.09 -7.50 -4.15
CA SER A 476 -11.32 -7.38 -4.96
C SER A 476 -12.12 -8.68 -4.92
N ALA A 477 -13.40 -8.57 -4.58
CA ALA A 477 -14.34 -9.68 -4.75
C ALA A 477 -14.87 -9.73 -6.19
N ASP A 478 -14.98 -8.57 -6.84
CA ASP A 478 -15.51 -8.39 -8.20
C ASP A 478 -14.53 -8.84 -9.29
N HIS A 479 -13.22 -8.78 -9.00
CA HIS A 479 -12.15 -9.16 -9.91
C HIS A 479 -11.25 -10.22 -9.27
N ASP A 480 -11.48 -11.49 -9.64
CA ASP A 480 -10.72 -12.65 -9.18
C ASP A 480 -10.75 -12.87 -7.65
N GLY A 481 -11.94 -12.78 -7.07
CA GLY A 481 -12.13 -13.02 -5.64
C GLY A 481 -11.74 -14.43 -5.18
N TYR A 482 -11.57 -14.56 -3.88
CA TYR A 482 -11.09 -15.76 -3.20
C TYR A 482 -12.22 -16.75 -2.95
N LEU A 483 -11.96 -18.02 -3.27
CA LEU A 483 -12.89 -19.10 -2.96
C LEU A 483 -12.88 -19.40 -1.47
N VAL A 484 -14.05 -19.45 -0.84
CA VAL A 484 -14.24 -19.76 0.59
C VAL A 484 -15.42 -20.71 0.75
N TYR A 485 -15.34 -21.72 1.62
CA TYR A 485 -16.51 -22.49 2.04
C TYR A 485 -17.14 -21.88 3.29
N THR A 486 -18.44 -21.66 3.24
CA THR A 486 -19.20 -21.21 4.41
C THR A 486 -20.67 -21.54 4.24
N GLY A 487 -21.34 -21.92 5.33
CA GLY A 487 -22.74 -22.34 5.30
C GLY A 487 -22.96 -23.56 4.41
N ALA A 488 -21.99 -24.49 4.36
CA ALA A 488 -21.96 -25.67 3.51
C ALA A 488 -21.98 -25.38 1.99
N ALA A 489 -21.56 -24.18 1.57
CA ALA A 489 -21.48 -23.79 0.16
C ALA A 489 -20.17 -23.07 -0.16
N LEU A 490 -19.70 -23.23 -1.40
CA LEU A 490 -18.61 -22.45 -1.94
C LEU A 490 -19.11 -21.05 -2.33
N ALA A 491 -18.41 -20.03 -1.87
CA ALA A 491 -18.68 -18.62 -2.11
C ALA A 491 -17.39 -17.86 -2.47
N VAL A 492 -17.54 -16.61 -2.90
CA VAL A 492 -16.43 -15.75 -3.33
C VAL A 492 -16.35 -14.56 -2.39
N TYR A 493 -15.13 -14.31 -1.92
CA TYR A 493 -14.84 -13.28 -0.95
C TYR A 493 -13.69 -12.37 -1.40
N GLY A 494 -13.77 -11.12 -0.99
CA GLY A 494 -12.71 -10.12 -1.04
C GLY A 494 -12.69 -9.35 0.29
N GLY A 495 -12.30 -8.08 0.24
CA GLY A 495 -12.01 -7.29 1.43
C GLY A 495 -10.57 -7.48 1.91
N THR A 496 -10.06 -6.50 2.64
CA THR A 496 -8.78 -6.57 3.37
C THR A 496 -8.79 -7.65 4.45
N SER A 497 -9.99 -8.17 4.78
CA SER A 497 -10.22 -9.43 5.48
C SER A 497 -9.48 -10.63 4.90
N VAL A 498 -9.32 -10.77 3.59
CA VAL A 498 -8.61 -11.94 3.01
C VAL A 498 -7.09 -11.84 3.05
N PRO A 499 -6.45 -10.73 2.64
CA PRO A 499 -4.98 -10.66 2.68
C PRO A 499 -4.43 -10.70 4.11
N THR A 500 -5.21 -10.30 5.14
CA THR A 500 -4.79 -10.34 6.56
C THR A 500 -4.38 -11.74 7.06
N PRO A 501 -5.24 -12.78 6.99
CA PRO A 501 -4.90 -14.16 7.35
C PRO A 501 -3.88 -14.79 6.38
N VAL A 502 -3.82 -14.36 5.13
CA VAL A 502 -2.77 -14.76 4.18
C VAL A 502 -1.39 -14.32 4.70
N TYR A 503 -1.24 -13.06 5.10
CA TYR A 503 0.00 -12.56 5.69
C TYR A 503 0.32 -13.21 7.03
N ALA A 504 -0.68 -13.55 7.85
CA ALA A 504 -0.47 -14.36 9.05
C ALA A 504 0.13 -15.74 8.71
N GLY A 505 -0.33 -16.37 7.62
CA GLY A 505 0.26 -17.59 7.06
C GLY A 505 1.71 -17.40 6.61
N ILE A 506 2.02 -16.33 5.89
CA ILE A 506 3.39 -16.00 5.46
C ILE A 506 4.30 -15.77 6.68
N ALA A 507 3.82 -15.08 7.71
CA ALA A 507 4.57 -14.85 8.94
C ALA A 507 4.86 -16.14 9.72
N ALA A 508 3.93 -17.10 9.72
CA ALA A 508 4.20 -18.44 10.24
C ALA A 508 5.32 -19.12 9.43
N ILE A 509 5.26 -19.11 8.10
CA ILE A 509 6.32 -19.66 7.26
C ILE A 509 7.67 -18.97 7.51
N LEU A 510 7.68 -17.64 7.71
CA LEU A 510 8.86 -16.88 8.10
C LEU A 510 9.44 -17.36 9.44
N ASN A 511 8.61 -17.53 10.47
CA ASN A 511 9.06 -18.07 11.76
C ASN A 511 9.71 -19.45 11.60
N GLN A 512 9.10 -20.34 10.80
CA GLN A 512 9.66 -21.66 10.48
C GLN A 512 11.03 -21.52 9.80
N TYR A 513 11.14 -20.63 8.82
CA TYR A 513 12.36 -20.38 8.07
C TYR A 513 13.50 -19.89 8.98
N LEU A 514 13.27 -18.86 9.80
CA LEU A 514 14.29 -18.29 10.67
C LEU A 514 14.81 -19.30 11.70
N LEU A 515 13.91 -20.12 12.26
CA LEU A 515 14.27 -21.22 13.16
C LEU A 515 15.11 -22.27 12.45
N ALA A 516 14.68 -22.73 11.28
CA ALA A 516 15.39 -23.74 10.51
C ALA A 516 16.78 -23.28 10.04
N LYS A 517 16.96 -21.97 9.82
CA LYS A 517 18.25 -21.36 9.46
C LYS A 517 19.11 -21.00 10.67
N GLY A 518 18.63 -21.23 11.90
CA GLY A 518 19.33 -20.81 13.12
C GLY A 518 19.52 -19.30 13.24
N GLN A 519 18.74 -18.52 12.48
CA GLN A 519 18.71 -17.06 12.54
C GLN A 519 17.91 -16.57 13.74
N GLN A 520 17.05 -17.44 14.29
CA GLN A 520 16.37 -17.24 15.55
C GLN A 520 16.32 -18.53 16.37
N SER A 521 16.17 -18.39 17.69
CA SER A 521 16.15 -19.52 18.64
C SER A 521 14.75 -19.89 19.15
N SER A 522 13.73 -19.09 18.87
CA SER A 522 12.32 -19.31 19.22
C SER A 522 11.41 -18.74 18.12
N ALA A 523 10.15 -19.17 18.02
CA ALA A 523 9.20 -18.57 17.08
C ALA A 523 8.72 -17.20 17.58
N GLY A 524 8.23 -16.35 16.67
CA GLY A 524 7.69 -15.02 16.95
C GLY A 524 8.59 -13.91 16.42
N LEU A 525 8.02 -12.84 15.87
CA LEU A 525 8.79 -11.71 15.33
C LEU A 525 8.48 -10.40 16.08
N GLY A 526 7.45 -10.39 16.93
CA GLY A 526 6.93 -9.15 17.50
C GLY A 526 6.45 -8.19 16.41
N ASN A 527 6.79 -6.91 16.54
CA ASN A 527 6.49 -5.90 15.52
C ASN A 527 7.40 -6.05 14.30
N ILE A 528 6.82 -6.45 13.16
CA ILE A 528 7.56 -6.60 11.91
C ILE A 528 7.69 -5.29 11.11
N ASN A 529 6.91 -4.26 11.44
CA ASN A 529 6.88 -3.01 10.68
C ASN A 529 8.26 -2.35 10.57
N PRO A 530 9.09 -2.23 11.62
CA PRO A 530 10.42 -1.63 11.48
C PRO A 530 11.28 -2.33 10.43
N GLN A 531 11.21 -3.66 10.34
CA GLN A 531 11.97 -4.43 9.37
C GLN A 531 11.39 -4.29 7.96
N LEU A 532 10.06 -4.28 7.79
CA LEU A 532 9.43 -4.05 6.49
C LEU A 532 9.87 -2.71 5.86
N TYR A 533 9.85 -1.62 6.64
CA TYR A 533 10.26 -0.30 6.14
C TYR A 533 11.78 -0.19 5.92
N ALA A 534 12.60 -0.93 6.69
CA ALA A 534 14.03 -1.05 6.41
C ALA A 534 14.30 -1.83 5.12
N LEU A 535 13.53 -2.89 4.86
CA LEU A 535 13.60 -3.69 3.63
C LEU A 535 13.10 -2.89 2.41
N ALA A 536 12.07 -2.07 2.55
CA ALA A 536 11.61 -1.21 1.44
C ALA A 536 12.69 -0.23 0.98
N GLN A 537 13.54 0.24 1.90
CA GLN A 537 14.67 1.11 1.56
C GLN A 537 15.87 0.34 0.97
N SER A 538 16.15 -0.86 1.46
CA SER A 538 17.38 -1.60 1.14
C SER A 538 17.22 -2.69 0.08
N SER A 539 16.00 -3.19 -0.10
CA SER A 539 15.62 -4.34 -0.93
C SER A 539 14.21 -4.15 -1.53
N PRO A 540 13.98 -3.06 -2.29
CA PRO A 540 12.64 -2.72 -2.80
C PRO A 540 12.02 -3.82 -3.67
N SER A 541 12.82 -4.71 -4.28
CA SER A 541 12.32 -5.85 -5.07
C SER A 541 11.54 -6.91 -4.27
N ILE A 542 11.56 -6.84 -2.93
CA ILE A 542 10.68 -7.65 -2.08
C ILE A 542 9.21 -7.25 -2.27
N PHE A 543 8.98 -5.99 -2.63
CA PHE A 543 7.67 -5.41 -2.75
C PHE A 543 7.30 -5.24 -4.23
N HIS A 544 6.04 -5.54 -4.56
CA HIS A 544 5.42 -5.11 -5.79
C HIS A 544 4.78 -3.75 -5.53
N ASP A 545 5.46 -2.70 -5.98
CA ASP A 545 5.05 -1.30 -5.82
C ASP A 545 3.80 -1.01 -6.66
N ILE A 546 2.71 -0.62 -6.01
CA ILE A 546 1.42 -0.34 -6.66
C ILE A 546 1.35 1.14 -6.95
N THR A 547 1.34 1.51 -8.22
CA THR A 547 1.55 2.91 -8.63
C THR A 547 0.34 3.55 -9.32
N SER A 548 -0.79 2.82 -9.37
CA SER A 548 -2.00 3.24 -10.07
C SER A 548 -3.26 2.76 -9.37
N GLY A 549 -4.34 3.53 -9.50
CA GLY A 549 -5.59 3.37 -8.76
C GLY A 549 -5.66 4.33 -7.58
N ASP A 550 -6.77 4.27 -6.85
CA ASP A 550 -7.01 5.07 -5.65
C ASP A 550 -7.99 4.36 -4.72
N ASN A 551 -7.97 4.72 -3.43
CA ASN A 551 -8.98 4.29 -2.47
C ASN A 551 -10.01 5.41 -2.19
N ILE A 552 -10.26 6.28 -3.17
CA ILE A 552 -11.16 7.42 -3.02
C ILE A 552 -12.60 6.90 -3.11
N VAL A 553 -13.35 7.14 -2.03
CA VAL A 553 -14.77 6.78 -1.97
C VAL A 553 -15.61 8.02 -1.68
N THR A 554 -16.89 7.96 -2.03
CA THR A 554 -17.85 9.00 -1.67
C THR A 554 -18.82 8.44 -0.64
N VAL A 555 -18.74 8.93 0.60
CA VAL A 555 -19.71 8.57 1.65
C VAL A 555 -21.02 9.31 1.38
N ALA A 556 -22.11 8.55 1.20
CA ALA A 556 -23.42 9.12 0.94
C ALA A 556 -23.98 9.77 2.21
N CYS A 557 -24.21 11.08 2.15
CA CYS A 557 -24.88 11.78 3.24
C CYS A 557 -26.31 11.23 3.44
N GLY A 558 -26.61 10.71 4.64
CA GLY A 558 -27.95 10.27 4.98
C GLY A 558 -28.98 11.41 4.87
N ARG A 559 -30.26 11.07 4.57
CA ARG A 559 -31.38 12.03 4.36
C ARG A 559 -31.64 13.03 5.52
N ARG A 560 -30.96 12.90 6.66
CA ARG A 560 -31.13 13.73 7.86
C ARG A 560 -29.89 14.56 8.25
N SER A 561 -28.78 14.49 7.51
CA SER A 561 -27.59 15.30 7.82
C SER A 561 -27.65 16.64 7.06
N ILE A 562 -27.89 17.74 7.80
CA ILE A 562 -28.04 19.10 7.24
C ILE A 562 -26.68 19.73 6.87
N THR A 563 -25.56 19.15 7.31
CA THR A 563 -24.20 19.68 7.15
C THR A 563 -23.23 18.77 6.41
N CYS A 564 -23.71 17.66 5.84
CA CYS A 564 -22.87 16.72 5.09
C CYS A 564 -22.85 17.08 3.60
N THR A 565 -21.65 17.19 3.02
CA THR A 565 -21.41 17.31 1.59
C THR A 565 -20.77 16.01 1.11
N ASN A 566 -21.34 15.37 0.09
CA ASN A 566 -20.75 14.20 -0.58
C ASN A 566 -19.38 14.61 -1.15
N THR A 567 -18.33 14.38 -0.37
CA THR A 567 -16.96 14.79 -0.73
C THR A 567 -16.17 13.52 -0.92
N PRO A 568 -15.63 13.28 -2.13
CA PRO A 568 -14.69 12.18 -2.35
C PRO A 568 -13.53 12.29 -1.37
N ALA A 569 -13.23 11.20 -0.66
CA ALA A 569 -12.19 11.13 0.34
C ALA A 569 -11.36 9.86 0.15
N GLY A 570 -10.05 10.03 0.10
CA GLY A 570 -9.05 8.97 -0.04
C GLY A 570 -7.80 9.48 -0.74
N TYR A 571 -6.99 8.55 -1.21
CA TYR A 571 -5.65 8.76 -1.71
C TYR A 571 -5.44 7.96 -3.00
N SER A 572 -4.68 8.55 -3.92
CA SER A 572 -4.20 7.84 -5.11
C SER A 572 -2.89 7.12 -4.79
N ALA A 573 -2.67 5.98 -5.44
CA ALA A 573 -1.40 5.29 -5.42
C ALA A 573 -0.28 6.09 -6.11
N GLY A 574 0.96 5.78 -5.76
CA GLY A 574 2.15 6.46 -6.27
C GLY A 574 3.41 5.60 -6.16
N VAL A 575 4.57 6.13 -6.56
CA VAL A 575 5.83 5.37 -6.45
C VAL A 575 6.26 5.26 -4.98
N GLY A 576 6.52 4.03 -4.53
CA GLY A 576 6.93 3.71 -3.17
C GLY A 576 5.73 3.58 -2.23
N TYR A 577 5.91 4.00 -0.98
CA TYR A 577 4.81 3.99 -0.03
C TYR A 577 3.70 4.95 -0.45
N ASP A 578 2.45 4.48 -0.42
CA ASP A 578 1.27 5.32 -0.48
C ASP A 578 0.20 4.94 0.55
N GLN A 579 -0.76 5.83 0.74
CA GLN A 579 -1.83 5.69 1.74
C GLN A 579 -2.98 4.80 1.29
N ALA A 580 -2.89 4.17 0.11
CA ALA A 580 -3.90 3.26 -0.39
C ALA A 580 -3.45 1.79 -0.30
N THR A 581 -2.15 1.53 -0.49
CA THR A 581 -1.57 0.18 -0.56
C THR A 581 -0.32 -0.01 0.29
N GLY A 582 0.14 1.02 0.98
CA GLY A 582 1.30 0.94 1.87
C GLY A 582 2.56 0.73 1.05
N LEU A 583 3.40 -0.23 1.43
CA LEU A 583 4.59 -0.62 0.68
C LEU A 583 4.27 -1.48 -0.56
N GLY A 584 2.99 -1.76 -0.84
CA GLY A 584 2.54 -2.68 -1.88
C GLY A 584 2.44 -4.13 -1.41
N SER A 585 2.27 -5.05 -2.37
CA SER A 585 2.25 -6.49 -2.10
C SER A 585 3.66 -7.07 -2.03
N VAL A 586 3.81 -8.30 -1.55
CA VAL A 586 5.15 -8.91 -1.37
C VAL A 586 5.34 -10.12 -2.27
N ASP A 587 6.56 -10.27 -2.76
CA ASP A 587 7.09 -11.59 -3.11
C ASP A 587 7.43 -12.31 -1.80
N ALA A 588 6.62 -13.28 -1.41
CA ALA A 588 6.74 -13.97 -0.13
C ALA A 588 8.08 -14.70 0.01
N TYR A 589 8.63 -15.25 -1.07
CA TYR A 589 9.91 -15.92 -1.03
C TYR A 589 11.05 -14.93 -0.80
N LEU A 590 11.07 -13.81 -1.52
CA LEU A 590 12.08 -12.76 -1.33
C LEU A 590 11.99 -12.14 0.06
N LEU A 591 10.77 -11.90 0.56
CA LEU A 591 10.56 -11.42 1.93
C LEU A 591 11.16 -12.39 2.95
N VAL A 592 10.81 -13.69 2.86
CA VAL A 592 11.24 -14.68 3.84
C VAL A 592 12.75 -14.95 3.76
N ALA A 593 13.28 -15.13 2.55
CA ALA A 593 14.69 -15.40 2.36
C ALA A 593 15.58 -14.18 2.64
N GLY A 594 15.07 -12.98 2.35
CA GLY A 594 15.73 -11.69 2.52
C GLY A 594 15.51 -11.02 3.87
N TRP A 595 14.74 -11.64 4.79
CA TRP A 595 14.27 -11.01 6.02
C TRP A 595 15.35 -10.27 6.80
N ASN A 596 16.54 -10.84 6.95
CA ASN A 596 17.66 -10.26 7.70
C ASN A 596 18.56 -9.32 6.87
N GLY A 597 18.01 -8.67 5.83
CA GLY A 597 18.70 -7.65 5.01
C GLY A 597 19.79 -8.19 4.07
N SER A 598 19.96 -9.51 4.03
CA SER A 598 20.72 -10.19 2.99
C SER A 598 19.71 -10.90 2.10
N LEU A 599 19.26 -10.22 1.03
CA LEU A 599 18.73 -10.97 -0.10
C LEU A 599 19.80 -12.00 -0.46
N PRO A 600 19.48 -13.31 -0.51
CA PRO A 600 20.47 -14.31 -0.88
C PRO A 600 21.13 -13.83 -2.17
N SER A 601 22.44 -13.61 -2.11
CA SER A 601 23.25 -13.05 -3.19
C SER A 601 23.42 -14.07 -4.31
N SER A 602 22.32 -14.62 -4.83
CA SER A 602 22.11 -16.00 -5.32
C SER A 602 21.79 -17.02 -4.21
N ARG A 603 20.69 -17.78 -4.38
CA ARG A 603 20.56 -19.12 -3.80
C ARG A 603 21.69 -20.02 -4.37
N PRO A 604 22.24 -20.99 -3.61
CA PRO A 604 23.51 -21.63 -3.94
C PRO A 604 23.58 -22.18 -5.37
N GLY A 605 24.55 -21.67 -6.13
CA GLY A 605 25.05 -22.17 -7.41
C GLY A 605 24.00 -22.39 -8.51
N ALA A 606 23.04 -21.48 -8.64
CA ALA A 606 22.27 -21.39 -9.88
C ALA A 606 23.15 -20.77 -10.99
N VAL A 607 23.67 -21.57 -11.92
CA VAL A 607 24.33 -21.01 -13.12
C VAL A 607 23.23 -20.55 -14.06
N LEU A 608 23.06 -19.24 -14.17
CA LEU A 608 22.20 -18.63 -15.18
C LEU A 608 23.01 -18.48 -16.46
N THR A 609 22.59 -19.16 -17.52
CA THR A 609 23.12 -18.94 -18.87
C THR A 609 22.00 -18.36 -19.73
N LEU A 610 22.33 -17.35 -20.50
CA LEU A 610 21.40 -16.78 -21.47
C LEU A 610 21.91 -17.15 -22.86
N LEU A 611 21.07 -17.86 -23.60
CA LEU A 611 21.30 -18.18 -24.99
C LEU A 611 20.21 -17.51 -25.83
N SER A 612 20.59 -17.13 -27.02
CA SER A 612 19.64 -16.84 -28.09
C SER A 612 19.74 -17.95 -29.13
N ASN A 613 18.60 -18.28 -29.73
CA ASN A 613 18.56 -19.17 -30.90
C ASN A 613 19.36 -18.58 -32.08
N LEU A 614 19.51 -17.26 -32.13
CA LEU A 614 20.20 -16.51 -33.18
C LEU A 614 21.11 -15.45 -32.54
N ARG A 615 22.41 -15.47 -32.86
CA ARG A 615 23.36 -14.43 -32.43
C ARG A 615 23.40 -13.25 -33.39
N SER A 616 22.92 -13.46 -34.62
CA SER A 616 22.57 -12.36 -35.50
C SER A 616 21.26 -12.58 -36.25
N VAL A 617 20.41 -11.55 -36.24
CA VAL A 617 18.98 -11.64 -36.60
C VAL A 617 18.59 -10.50 -37.53
N ALA A 618 17.74 -10.75 -38.51
CA ALA A 618 17.06 -9.71 -39.28
C ALA A 618 15.93 -9.10 -38.44
N SER A 619 15.56 -7.84 -38.67
CA SER A 619 14.54 -7.12 -37.88
C SER A 619 13.15 -7.78 -37.87
N THR A 620 12.85 -8.64 -38.85
CA THR A 620 11.62 -9.43 -38.96
C THR A 620 11.66 -10.74 -38.19
N ASP A 621 12.85 -11.16 -37.75
CA ASP A 621 13.01 -12.44 -37.08
C ASP A 621 12.42 -12.39 -35.68
N THR A 622 11.89 -13.52 -35.23
CA THR A 622 11.55 -13.73 -33.83
C THR A 622 12.76 -14.36 -33.14
N VAL A 623 13.32 -13.64 -32.18
CA VAL A 623 14.43 -14.09 -31.34
C VAL A 623 13.85 -14.80 -30.13
N TYR A 624 14.28 -16.02 -29.89
CA TYR A 624 13.97 -16.74 -28.67
C TYR A 624 15.15 -16.58 -27.72
N LEU A 625 14.91 -15.85 -26.64
CA LEU A 625 15.84 -15.67 -25.54
C LEU A 625 15.56 -16.77 -24.53
N THR A 626 16.43 -17.76 -24.47
CA THR A 626 16.31 -18.86 -23.53
C THR A 626 17.31 -18.66 -22.40
N ALA A 627 16.79 -18.29 -21.24
CA ALA A 627 17.52 -18.32 -19.99
C ALA A 627 17.45 -19.74 -19.42
N THR A 628 18.59 -20.39 -19.29
CA THR A 628 18.71 -21.68 -18.61
C THR A 628 19.26 -21.42 -17.21
N VAL A 629 18.50 -21.85 -16.22
CA VAL A 629 18.92 -21.86 -14.82
C VAL A 629 19.27 -23.31 -14.47
N THR A 630 20.47 -23.53 -13.93
CA THR A 630 20.89 -24.83 -13.40
C THR A 630 21.21 -24.70 -11.93
N ALA A 631 20.42 -25.32 -11.04
CA ALA A 631 20.66 -25.28 -9.60
C ALA A 631 21.82 -26.20 -9.19
N SER A 632 22.63 -25.78 -8.22
CA SER A 632 23.71 -26.60 -7.66
C SER A 632 23.29 -27.51 -6.50
N ASP A 633 22.07 -27.34 -5.99
CA ASP A 633 21.53 -28.07 -4.83
C ASP A 633 20.69 -29.30 -5.23
N GLY A 634 20.63 -29.62 -6.52
CA GLY A 634 19.89 -30.78 -7.03
C GLY A 634 18.39 -30.54 -7.25
N THR A 635 17.87 -29.33 -6.99
CA THR A 635 16.45 -28.99 -7.15
C THR A 635 16.13 -28.42 -8.53
N THR A 636 14.87 -28.54 -8.98
CA THR A 636 14.43 -27.92 -10.24
C THR A 636 14.18 -26.43 -10.02
N PRO A 637 14.88 -25.54 -10.76
CA PRO A 637 14.61 -24.11 -10.66
C PRO A 637 13.20 -23.76 -11.11
N ALA A 638 12.52 -22.88 -10.38
CA ALA A 638 11.14 -22.46 -10.63
C ALA A 638 11.01 -20.93 -10.50
N GLY A 639 9.89 -20.38 -10.97
CA GLY A 639 9.67 -18.93 -10.99
C GLY A 639 10.03 -18.28 -12.32
N THR A 640 10.22 -16.96 -12.29
CA THR A 640 10.22 -16.13 -13.50
C THR A 640 11.59 -15.53 -13.78
N VAL A 641 12.01 -15.55 -15.05
CA VAL A 641 13.16 -14.80 -15.54
C VAL A 641 12.68 -13.52 -16.22
N THR A 642 13.21 -12.38 -15.79
CA THR A 642 12.95 -11.08 -16.42
C THR A 642 14.05 -10.76 -17.42
N PHE A 643 13.66 -10.42 -18.65
CA PHE A 643 14.58 -10.04 -19.72
C PHE A 643 14.54 -8.53 -19.89
N SER A 644 15.71 -7.90 -19.95
CA SER A 644 15.83 -6.45 -20.06
C SER A 644 16.95 -6.05 -21.00
N ILE A 645 16.88 -4.82 -21.49
CA ILE A 645 17.94 -4.19 -22.28
C ILE A 645 18.11 -2.74 -21.82
N GLY A 646 19.33 -2.36 -21.44
CA GLY A 646 19.59 -1.01 -20.92
C GLY A 646 18.77 -0.63 -19.69
N GLY A 647 18.32 -1.61 -18.88
CA GLY A 647 17.45 -1.40 -17.72
C GLY A 647 15.94 -1.36 -18.03
N VAL A 648 15.54 -1.43 -19.31
CA VAL A 648 14.14 -1.50 -19.74
C VAL A 648 13.73 -2.96 -19.92
N GLN A 649 12.62 -3.37 -19.32
CA GLN A 649 12.12 -4.74 -19.41
C GLN A 649 11.54 -5.04 -20.80
N LEU A 650 12.04 -6.10 -21.45
CA LEU A 650 11.53 -6.64 -22.71
C LEU A 650 10.33 -7.56 -22.50
N GLY A 651 10.25 -8.19 -21.34
CA GLY A 651 9.24 -9.17 -20.96
C GLY A 651 9.83 -10.15 -19.96
N SER A 652 9.01 -11.12 -19.54
CA SER A 652 9.40 -12.16 -18.60
C SER A 652 8.90 -13.51 -19.06
N ALA A 653 9.59 -14.59 -18.68
CA ALA A 653 9.16 -15.95 -18.97
C ALA A 653 9.39 -16.86 -17.77
N ASN A 654 8.50 -17.81 -17.55
CA ASN A 654 8.61 -18.78 -16.48
C ASN A 654 9.61 -19.88 -16.81
N LEU A 655 10.30 -20.38 -15.79
CA LEU A 655 11.17 -21.53 -15.88
C LEU A 655 10.33 -22.82 -16.04
N VAL A 656 10.67 -23.59 -17.06
CA VAL A 656 10.11 -24.92 -17.35
C VAL A 656 11.25 -25.91 -17.50
N GLY A 657 11.23 -26.98 -16.70
CA GLY A 657 12.23 -28.05 -16.75
C GLY A 657 12.01 -29.10 -15.67
N ASP A 658 12.91 -30.08 -15.62
CA ASP A 658 12.93 -31.16 -14.66
C ASP A 658 14.37 -31.41 -14.13
N GLY A 659 14.47 -32.05 -12.96
CA GLY A 659 15.79 -32.34 -12.37
C GLY A 659 16.50 -31.07 -11.89
N THR A 660 17.74 -30.82 -12.31
CA THR A 660 18.55 -29.70 -11.81
C THR A 660 18.53 -28.47 -12.71
N THR A 661 17.81 -28.50 -13.84
CA THR A 661 17.86 -27.46 -14.87
C THR A 661 16.46 -27.08 -15.34
N ALA A 662 16.19 -25.79 -15.47
CA ALA A 662 14.96 -25.27 -16.04
C ALA A 662 15.25 -24.11 -17.00
N THR A 663 14.37 -23.93 -17.98
CA THR A 663 14.53 -22.94 -19.05
C THR A 663 13.34 -21.99 -19.12
N ALA A 664 13.61 -20.70 -19.22
CA ALA A 664 12.63 -19.67 -19.47
C ALA A 664 12.91 -19.10 -20.86
N THR A 665 11.94 -19.21 -21.76
CA THR A 665 12.09 -18.73 -23.13
C THR A 665 11.15 -17.57 -23.42
N LEU A 666 11.71 -16.39 -23.68
CA LEU A 666 10.96 -15.23 -24.15
C LEU A 666 11.12 -15.10 -25.67
N ALA A 667 9.99 -15.06 -26.37
CA ALA A 667 9.96 -14.70 -27.79
C ALA A 667 9.90 -13.17 -27.92
N VAL A 668 10.92 -12.59 -28.55
CA VAL A 668 11.04 -11.14 -28.78
C VAL A 668 11.20 -10.91 -30.27
N LYS A 669 10.42 -10.01 -30.86
CA LYS A 669 10.68 -9.59 -32.24
C LYS A 669 12.00 -8.84 -32.27
N ALA A 670 12.88 -9.13 -33.23
CA ALA A 670 14.18 -8.47 -33.34
C ALA A 670 14.06 -6.94 -33.48
N SER A 671 12.91 -6.43 -33.93
CA SER A 671 12.56 -5.00 -33.94
C SER A 671 12.42 -4.36 -32.55
N GLN A 672 12.24 -5.16 -31.49
CA GLN A 672 12.19 -4.70 -30.08
C GLN A 672 13.59 -4.63 -29.46
N LEU A 673 14.62 -5.09 -30.17
CA LEU A 673 16.01 -5.09 -29.72
C LEU A 673 16.75 -3.90 -30.38
N PRO A 674 17.44 -3.03 -29.61
CA PRO A 674 18.30 -2.00 -30.18
C PRO A 674 19.44 -2.66 -30.97
N GLY A 675 19.73 -2.14 -32.17
CA GLY A 675 20.52 -2.81 -33.23
C GLY A 675 21.76 -3.61 -32.80
N SER A 676 22.55 -3.11 -31.84
CA SER A 676 23.54 -3.91 -31.11
C SER A 676 23.39 -3.66 -29.61
N GLY A 677 23.12 -4.71 -28.83
CA GLY A 677 22.88 -4.59 -27.41
C GLY A 677 23.06 -5.90 -26.65
N SER A 678 23.35 -5.77 -25.37
CA SER A 678 23.40 -6.87 -24.43
C SER A 678 22.03 -7.04 -23.79
N VAL A 679 21.38 -8.16 -24.05
CA VAL A 679 20.16 -8.54 -23.32
C VAL A 679 20.59 -9.16 -22.00
N THR A 680 20.02 -8.67 -20.92
CA THR A 680 20.23 -9.19 -19.56
C THR A 680 19.00 -9.97 -19.13
N ALA A 681 19.19 -11.26 -18.89
CA ALA A 681 18.24 -12.08 -18.13
C ALA A 681 18.57 -11.92 -16.65
N THR A 682 17.55 -11.66 -15.83
CA THR A 682 17.64 -11.54 -14.38
C THR A 682 16.73 -12.57 -13.74
N TYR A 683 17.31 -13.36 -12.84
CA TYR A 683 16.59 -14.38 -12.07
C TYR A 683 17.12 -14.37 -10.65
N ASN A 684 16.28 -14.06 -9.66
CA ASN A 684 16.63 -14.01 -8.24
C ASN A 684 17.93 -13.22 -7.95
N GLY A 685 18.09 -12.06 -8.60
CA GLY A 685 19.27 -11.19 -8.47
C GLY A 685 20.51 -11.63 -9.28
N SER A 686 20.55 -12.87 -9.80
CA SER A 686 21.58 -13.31 -10.74
C SER A 686 21.30 -12.78 -12.13
N THR A 687 22.33 -12.26 -12.80
CA THR A 687 22.23 -11.76 -14.18
C THR A 687 23.07 -12.59 -15.14
N ALA A 688 22.52 -12.92 -16.29
CA ALA A 688 23.27 -13.46 -17.42
C ALA A 688 23.03 -12.61 -18.65
N VAL A 689 24.09 -12.38 -19.39
CA VAL A 689 24.08 -11.48 -20.54
C VAL A 689 24.35 -12.26 -21.80
N VAL A 690 23.55 -12.01 -22.83
CA VAL A 690 23.86 -12.43 -24.20
C VAL A 690 24.00 -11.19 -25.07
N ALA A 691 25.12 -11.10 -25.77
CA ALA A 691 25.31 -10.08 -26.80
C ALA A 691 24.54 -10.51 -28.05
N LEU A 692 23.66 -9.64 -28.53
CA LEU A 692 22.94 -9.82 -29.78
C LEU A 692 23.38 -8.75 -30.77
N THR A 693 23.65 -9.17 -31.99
CA THR A 693 23.90 -8.26 -33.11
C THR A 693 22.74 -8.40 -34.09
N VAL A 694 21.80 -7.46 -34.14
CA VAL A 694 20.73 -7.49 -35.13
C VAL A 694 21.37 -7.17 -36.50
N ASN A 695 21.67 -8.22 -37.28
CA ASN A 695 22.18 -8.08 -38.62
C ASN A 695 21.02 -7.68 -39.53
N SER A 696 20.97 -6.39 -39.88
CA SER A 696 20.12 -5.88 -40.94
C SER A 696 20.59 -6.39 -42.30
N SER A 697 20.42 -7.68 -42.61
CA SER A 697 20.67 -8.21 -43.95
C SER A 697 19.36 -8.31 -44.71
N GLY A 698 19.01 -7.23 -45.43
CA GLY A 698 18.03 -7.29 -46.51
C GLY A 698 16.81 -6.38 -46.43
N SER A 699 16.85 -5.25 -45.71
CA SER A 699 16.23 -4.05 -46.28
C SER A 699 17.36 -3.26 -46.91
N THR A 700 17.15 -2.86 -48.17
CA THR A 700 17.93 -1.80 -48.82
C THR A 700 18.33 -0.76 -47.78
N ALA A 701 19.61 -0.35 -47.73
CA ALA A 701 20.07 0.77 -46.92
C ALA A 701 18.95 1.82 -46.88
N GLY A 702 18.24 1.89 -45.74
CA GLY A 702 17.20 2.88 -45.56
C GLY A 702 17.95 4.19 -45.69
N ALA A 703 17.61 4.98 -46.72
CA ALA A 703 18.33 6.19 -46.99
C ALA A 703 18.38 7.04 -45.70
N THR A 704 19.57 7.57 -45.40
CA THR A 704 19.83 8.34 -44.18
C THR A 704 18.75 9.43 -44.04
N PRO A 705 18.14 9.60 -42.86
CA PRO A 705 17.13 10.63 -42.65
C PRO A 705 17.61 11.98 -43.21
N ALA A 706 16.82 12.59 -44.08
CA ALA A 706 17.17 13.89 -44.63
C ALA A 706 16.32 14.95 -43.92
N ILE A 707 16.94 15.73 -43.02
CA ILE A 707 16.30 16.88 -42.40
C ILE A 707 16.25 18.01 -43.44
N ALA A 708 15.06 18.29 -43.96
CA ALA A 708 14.81 19.34 -44.95
C ALA A 708 14.60 20.70 -44.29
N ALA A 709 13.81 20.74 -43.20
CA ALA A 709 13.53 21.95 -42.45
C ALA A 709 13.11 21.61 -41.02
N PHE A 710 13.14 22.59 -40.14
CA PHE A 710 12.49 22.51 -38.83
C PHE A 710 11.86 23.86 -38.52
N THR A 711 10.71 23.82 -37.86
CA THR A 711 9.85 24.97 -37.65
C THR A 711 9.17 24.91 -36.29
N ASN A 712 8.81 26.06 -35.74
CA ASN A 712 7.89 26.14 -34.63
C ASN A 712 6.57 25.46 -35.01
N ALA A 713 6.06 24.54 -34.19
CA ALA A 713 4.90 23.72 -34.56
C ALA A 713 3.59 24.52 -34.70
N ALA A 714 3.51 25.73 -34.15
CA ALA A 714 2.33 26.59 -34.24
C ALA A 714 2.41 27.57 -35.41
N SER A 715 3.56 28.24 -35.59
CA SER A 715 3.70 29.32 -36.58
C SER A 715 4.38 28.90 -37.89
N TYR A 716 4.97 27.71 -37.93
CA TYR A 716 5.83 27.22 -39.01
C TYR A 716 7.04 28.13 -39.32
N GLN A 717 7.41 29.03 -38.41
CA GLN A 717 8.57 29.93 -38.54
C GLN A 717 9.81 29.34 -37.83
N GLN A 718 10.99 29.86 -38.14
CA GLN A 718 12.24 29.52 -37.44
C GLN A 718 12.33 30.26 -36.09
N ALA A 719 11.47 29.88 -35.14
CA ALA A 719 11.38 30.48 -33.81
C ALA A 719 11.35 29.37 -32.74
N PHE A 720 12.48 29.17 -32.05
CA PHE A 720 12.69 28.04 -31.15
C PHE A 720 13.09 28.52 -29.76
N ALA A 721 12.49 27.92 -28.73
CA ALA A 721 12.81 28.21 -27.34
C ALA A 721 12.67 26.95 -26.49
N PRO A 722 13.33 26.86 -25.33
CA PRO A 722 13.20 25.73 -24.41
C PRO A 722 11.72 25.48 -24.06
N GLY A 723 11.33 24.22 -23.98
CA GLY A 723 9.95 23.80 -23.73
C GLY A 723 8.99 23.93 -24.92
N GLY A 724 9.39 24.59 -26.02
CA GLY A 724 8.57 24.76 -27.21
C GLY A 724 8.46 23.49 -28.06
N ILE A 725 7.43 23.42 -28.90
CA ILE A 725 7.19 22.30 -29.82
C ILE A 725 7.86 22.59 -31.17
N LEU A 726 8.70 21.66 -31.60
CA LEU A 726 9.48 21.68 -32.83
C LEU A 726 8.92 20.65 -33.81
N THR A 727 8.57 21.11 -35.01
CA THR A 727 8.24 20.23 -36.15
C THR A 727 9.47 20.09 -37.04
N ILE A 728 9.87 18.86 -37.31
CA ILE A 728 11.00 18.50 -38.17
C ILE A 728 10.43 17.90 -39.46
N TRP A 729 10.75 18.50 -40.60
CA TRP A 729 10.33 18.09 -41.93
C TRP A 729 11.48 17.42 -42.66
N GLY A 730 11.19 16.39 -43.43
CA GLY A 730 12.23 15.66 -44.12
C GLY A 730 11.74 14.45 -44.88
N THR A 731 12.66 13.55 -45.14
CA THR A 731 12.37 12.23 -45.71
C THR A 731 13.10 11.16 -44.90
N GLN A 732 12.50 9.97 -44.82
CA GLN A 732 13.01 8.85 -44.01
C GLN A 732 13.22 9.23 -42.53
N LEU A 733 12.40 10.13 -41.97
CA LEU A 733 12.55 10.53 -40.57
C LEU A 733 12.10 9.45 -39.58
N ALA A 734 11.13 8.61 -39.99
CA ALA A 734 10.65 7.46 -39.24
C ALA A 734 10.26 6.32 -40.20
N PRO A 735 10.17 5.06 -39.74
CA PRO A 735 9.78 3.94 -40.59
C PRO A 735 8.27 3.93 -40.90
N SER A 736 7.44 4.44 -40.00
CA SER A 736 5.99 4.58 -40.18
C SER A 736 5.45 5.69 -39.28
N THR A 737 4.14 5.94 -39.34
CA THR A 737 3.48 6.95 -38.52
C THR A 737 3.11 6.38 -37.14
N GLN A 738 3.47 7.06 -36.06
CA GLN A 738 3.01 6.76 -34.70
C GLN A 738 2.75 8.08 -33.94
N LEU A 739 1.66 8.10 -33.16
CA LEU A 739 1.32 9.14 -32.18
C LEU A 739 1.73 8.69 -30.77
N ALA A 740 2.13 9.64 -29.93
CA ALA A 740 2.41 9.35 -28.52
C ALA A 740 1.11 8.90 -27.80
N GLY A 741 1.22 7.85 -26.99
CA GLY A 741 0.08 7.26 -26.26
C GLY A 741 -0.05 7.72 -24.81
N SER A 742 0.90 8.50 -24.29
CA SER A 742 0.99 8.86 -22.87
C SER A 742 1.59 10.25 -22.67
N ILE A 743 1.36 10.82 -21.48
CA ILE A 743 2.12 11.93 -20.90
C ILE A 743 2.65 11.43 -19.53
N PRO A 744 3.96 11.53 -19.23
CA PRO A 744 5.02 12.18 -20.02
C PRO A 744 5.24 11.57 -21.40
N LEU A 745 5.62 12.41 -22.37
CA LEU A 745 5.84 12.00 -23.75
C LEU A 745 7.04 11.02 -23.85
N PRO A 746 6.95 9.99 -24.71
CA PRO A 746 8.03 9.04 -24.90
C PRO A 746 9.24 9.69 -25.55
N ILE A 747 10.45 9.25 -25.18
CA ILE A 747 11.72 9.71 -25.78
C ILE A 747 12.15 8.88 -27.00
N SER A 748 11.44 7.78 -27.29
CA SER A 748 11.67 6.92 -28.46
C SER A 748 10.34 6.36 -28.98
N MET A 749 10.14 6.36 -30.29
CA MET A 749 8.96 5.80 -30.96
C MET A 749 9.38 5.14 -32.28
N LEU A 750 9.02 3.87 -32.50
CA LEU A 750 9.44 3.09 -33.68
C LEU A 750 10.97 3.06 -33.91
N GLY A 751 11.77 3.15 -32.83
CA GLY A 751 13.23 3.26 -32.92
C GLY A 751 13.73 4.61 -33.45
N VAL A 752 12.85 5.62 -33.52
CA VAL A 752 13.20 7.02 -33.77
C VAL A 752 13.47 7.71 -32.45
N GLU A 753 14.62 8.37 -32.35
CA GLU A 753 15.00 9.24 -31.25
C GLU A 753 15.44 10.60 -31.81
N VAL A 754 15.12 11.67 -31.08
CA VAL A 754 15.60 13.00 -31.39
C VAL A 754 16.41 13.52 -30.21
N LEU A 755 17.62 13.99 -30.48
CA LEU A 755 18.49 14.61 -29.48
C LEU A 755 18.68 16.09 -29.83
N ILE A 756 18.59 16.96 -28.83
CA ILE A 756 18.93 18.38 -28.93
C ILE A 756 20.06 18.64 -27.94
N ASN A 757 21.25 18.99 -28.45
CA ASN A 757 22.49 19.08 -27.65
C ASN A 757 22.82 17.78 -26.89
N GLY A 758 22.47 16.62 -27.48
CA GLY A 758 22.65 15.31 -26.84
C GLY A 758 21.60 14.97 -25.79
N ILE A 759 20.64 15.86 -25.52
CA ILE A 759 19.53 15.62 -24.59
C ILE A 759 18.34 15.07 -25.37
N ALA A 760 17.73 13.98 -24.91
CA ALA A 760 16.56 13.38 -25.54
C ALA A 760 15.37 14.34 -25.55
N ALA A 761 14.82 14.58 -26.74
CA ALA A 761 13.65 15.42 -26.98
C ALA A 761 12.39 14.52 -27.03
N PRO A 762 11.43 14.72 -26.12
CA PRO A 762 10.21 13.90 -26.09
C PRO A 762 9.38 14.06 -27.37
N LEU A 763 8.79 12.95 -27.84
CA LEU A 763 8.14 12.81 -29.13
C LEU A 763 6.62 12.88 -28.98
N TYR A 764 5.96 13.75 -29.77
CA TYR A 764 4.49 13.74 -29.93
C TYR A 764 4.05 12.81 -31.05
N TYR A 765 4.82 12.82 -32.13
CA TYR A 765 4.44 12.23 -33.40
C TYR A 765 5.68 11.95 -34.22
N VAL A 766 5.75 10.76 -34.81
CA VAL A 766 6.76 10.37 -35.78
C VAL A 766 6.08 9.91 -37.06
N SER A 767 6.67 10.20 -38.21
CA SER A 767 6.26 9.71 -39.53
C SER A 767 7.43 9.78 -40.51
N PRO A 768 7.36 9.12 -41.68
CA PRO A 768 8.45 9.16 -42.66
C PRO A 768 8.85 10.57 -43.14
N SER A 769 7.94 11.55 -43.06
CA SER A 769 8.17 12.91 -43.56
C SER A 769 8.14 14.02 -42.49
N LEU A 770 7.65 13.72 -41.29
CA LEU A 770 7.46 14.69 -40.21
C LEU A 770 7.66 14.07 -38.84
N VAL A 771 8.37 14.77 -37.96
CA VAL A 771 8.48 14.45 -36.52
C VAL A 771 8.17 15.69 -35.69
N ASN A 772 7.30 15.56 -34.67
CA ASN A 772 7.02 16.61 -33.70
C ASN A 772 7.64 16.25 -32.35
N VAL A 773 8.46 17.15 -31.80
CA VAL A 773 9.13 16.95 -30.50
C VAL A 773 8.96 18.16 -29.59
N GLN A 774 9.09 17.97 -28.29
CA GLN A 774 9.33 19.07 -27.36
C GLN A 774 10.83 19.36 -27.27
N ILE A 775 11.23 20.62 -27.43
CA ILE A 775 12.58 21.07 -27.10
C ILE A 775 12.76 20.94 -25.58
N PRO A 776 13.76 20.20 -25.07
CA PRO A 776 13.98 20.08 -23.62
C PRO A 776 14.13 21.44 -22.94
N TYR A 777 13.59 21.58 -21.72
CA TYR A 777 13.79 22.80 -20.93
C TYR A 777 15.27 23.04 -20.58
N ASP A 778 16.07 21.96 -20.50
CA ASP A 778 17.51 21.99 -20.22
C ASP A 778 18.37 22.32 -21.46
N ALA A 779 17.76 22.44 -22.65
CA ALA A 779 18.48 22.85 -23.84
C ALA A 779 18.81 24.35 -23.76
N ALA A 780 20.08 24.68 -23.47
CA ALA A 780 20.53 26.06 -23.32
C ALA A 780 20.27 26.92 -24.57
N ALA A 781 19.97 28.21 -24.35
CA ALA A 781 19.87 29.19 -25.44
C ALA A 781 21.24 29.36 -26.14
N GLY A 782 21.23 29.47 -27.46
CA GLY A 782 22.41 29.55 -28.30
C GLY A 782 22.35 28.60 -29.50
N SER A 783 23.50 28.33 -30.10
CA SER A 783 23.63 27.32 -31.16
C SER A 783 23.36 25.92 -30.58
N ALA A 784 22.45 25.18 -31.20
CA ALA A 784 22.07 23.84 -30.79
C ALA A 784 22.21 22.85 -31.95
N THR A 785 22.55 21.60 -31.63
CA THR A 785 22.62 20.51 -32.59
C THR A 785 21.41 19.60 -32.41
N LEU A 786 20.57 19.52 -33.44
CA LEU A 786 19.53 18.52 -33.60
C LEU A 786 20.15 17.26 -34.22
N ALA A 787 19.97 16.11 -33.60
CA ALA A 787 20.26 14.80 -34.19
C ALA A 787 18.97 13.98 -34.24
N ILE A 788 18.61 13.47 -35.41
CA ILE A 788 17.56 12.45 -35.54
C ILE A 788 18.19 11.11 -35.83
N ASN A 789 17.94 10.14 -34.96
CA ASN A 789 18.33 8.76 -35.11
C ASN A 789 17.08 7.98 -35.54
N ASN A 790 17.05 7.51 -36.79
CA ASN A 790 16.04 6.56 -37.25
C ASN A 790 16.70 5.20 -37.35
N ASN A 791 16.53 4.36 -36.32
CA ASN A 791 17.00 2.98 -36.31
C ASN A 791 18.50 2.82 -36.67
N GLY A 792 19.34 3.71 -36.12
CA GLY A 792 20.79 3.71 -36.32
C GLY A 792 21.30 4.60 -37.46
N GLN A 793 20.40 5.12 -38.30
CA GLN A 793 20.75 6.13 -39.30
C GLN A 793 20.58 7.52 -38.69
N ILE A 794 21.69 8.22 -38.50
CA ILE A 794 21.71 9.52 -37.83
C ILE A 794 21.92 10.64 -38.84
N SER A 795 21.07 11.66 -38.74
CA SER A 795 21.24 12.93 -39.45
C SER A 795 21.28 14.06 -38.45
N THR A 796 22.16 15.02 -38.69
CA THR A 796 22.32 16.17 -37.80
C THR A 796 22.13 17.48 -38.52
N ARG A 797 21.55 18.46 -37.85
CA ARG A 797 21.50 19.85 -38.28
C ARG A 797 21.64 20.79 -37.10
N THR A 798 22.26 21.94 -37.33
CA THR A 798 22.35 23.00 -36.33
C THR A 798 21.21 24.00 -36.50
N PHE A 799 20.77 24.56 -35.37
CA PHE A 799 19.78 25.63 -35.30
C PHE A 799 20.05 26.51 -34.09
N THR A 800 19.31 27.61 -33.94
CA THR A 800 19.47 28.51 -32.80
C THR A 800 18.26 28.44 -31.89
N ILE A 801 18.50 28.15 -30.61
CA ILE A 801 17.49 28.24 -29.55
C ILE A 801 17.60 29.65 -28.94
N ALA A 802 16.51 30.42 -28.98
CA ALA A 802 16.42 31.72 -28.34
C ALA A 802 15.78 31.59 -26.95
N ALA A 803 15.85 32.67 -26.15
CA ALA A 803 15.22 32.70 -24.84
C ALA A 803 13.67 32.68 -24.92
N ALA A 804 13.10 33.16 -26.03
CA ALA A 804 11.69 33.05 -26.38
C ALA A 804 11.53 33.00 -27.91
N GLY A 805 10.51 32.30 -28.39
CA GLY A 805 10.18 32.15 -29.81
C GLY A 805 8.69 31.84 -29.99
N PRO A 806 7.79 32.77 -29.61
CA PRO A 806 6.36 32.50 -29.53
C PRO A 806 5.75 32.24 -30.91
N GLY A 807 5.02 31.14 -31.05
CA GLY A 807 4.14 30.86 -32.18
C GLY A 807 2.70 30.70 -31.70
N ILE A 808 1.75 31.37 -32.36
CA ILE A 808 0.32 31.26 -32.05
C ILE A 808 -0.26 30.11 -32.85
N PHE A 809 -1.01 29.20 -32.20
CA PHE A 809 -1.73 28.16 -32.92
C PHE A 809 -2.88 28.79 -33.71
N THR A 810 -2.91 28.48 -35.00
CA THR A 810 -3.90 29.00 -35.95
C THR A 810 -4.47 27.88 -36.80
N ASP A 811 -5.63 28.12 -37.40
CA ASP A 811 -6.13 27.29 -38.48
C ASP A 811 -5.33 27.50 -39.78
N ALA A 812 -5.69 26.78 -40.84
CA ALA A 812 -5.00 26.88 -42.13
C ALA A 812 -5.07 28.26 -42.80
N THR A 813 -5.94 29.17 -42.32
CA THR A 813 -6.08 30.54 -42.82
C THR A 813 -5.26 31.55 -42.02
N GLY A 814 -4.59 31.12 -40.95
CA GLY A 814 -3.87 31.99 -40.02
C GLY A 814 -4.79 32.63 -38.98
N THR A 815 -6.02 32.13 -38.82
CA THR A 815 -6.96 32.61 -37.80
C THR A 815 -6.71 31.91 -36.48
N VAL A 816 -6.73 32.64 -35.36
CA VAL A 816 -6.48 32.06 -34.03
C VAL A 816 -7.50 30.98 -33.67
N VAL A 817 -7.03 29.91 -33.04
CA VAL A 817 -7.86 28.83 -32.48
C VAL A 817 -7.78 28.81 -30.95
N PRO A 818 -8.86 28.41 -30.24
CA PRO A 818 -10.11 27.84 -30.76
C PRO A 818 -11.19 28.89 -31.08
N PHE A 819 -10.94 30.18 -30.82
CA PHE A 819 -11.92 31.25 -31.01
C PHE A 819 -11.57 32.13 -32.22
N PRO A 820 -12.05 31.79 -33.44
CA PRO A 820 -11.71 32.54 -34.64
C PRO A 820 -12.40 33.92 -34.72
N SER A 821 -13.41 34.16 -33.89
CA SER A 821 -14.20 35.39 -33.86
C SER A 821 -14.61 35.76 -32.44
N ALA A 822 -14.61 37.04 -32.11
CA ALA A 822 -15.03 37.53 -30.79
C ALA A 822 -15.55 38.97 -30.84
N ALA A 823 -16.54 39.31 -30.00
CA ALA A 823 -17.00 40.68 -29.85
C ALA A 823 -16.00 41.53 -29.07
N ARG A 824 -16.06 42.85 -29.25
CA ARG A 824 -15.29 43.78 -28.41
C ARG A 824 -15.68 43.64 -26.95
N GLY A 825 -14.70 43.67 -26.06
CA GLY A 825 -14.90 43.43 -24.62
C GLY A 825 -15.12 41.96 -24.23
N ALA A 826 -15.19 41.03 -25.19
CA ALA A 826 -15.25 39.60 -24.88
C ALA A 826 -13.87 39.08 -24.41
N GLN A 827 -13.90 38.11 -23.50
CA GLN A 827 -12.72 37.34 -23.11
C GLN A 827 -12.58 36.12 -24.01
N ILE A 828 -11.37 35.88 -24.53
CA ILE A 828 -11.05 34.67 -25.30
C ILE A 828 -9.75 34.04 -24.81
N ALA A 829 -9.54 32.77 -25.18
CA ALA A 829 -8.27 32.08 -25.00
C ALA A 829 -7.56 31.88 -26.36
N ILE A 830 -6.23 31.95 -26.36
CA ILE A 830 -5.38 31.46 -27.44
C ILE A 830 -4.32 30.53 -26.87
N TYR A 831 -3.82 29.65 -27.72
CA TYR A 831 -2.71 28.75 -27.36
C TYR A 831 -1.46 29.16 -28.12
N ILE A 832 -0.31 29.08 -27.46
CA ILE A 832 0.99 29.31 -28.05
C ILE A 832 1.97 28.18 -27.72
N THR A 833 3.05 28.08 -28.48
CA THR A 833 4.25 27.34 -28.09
C THR A 833 5.49 28.23 -28.21
N GLY A 834 6.60 27.84 -27.58
CA GLY A 834 7.85 28.60 -27.62
C GLY A 834 7.91 29.77 -26.63
N ALA A 835 7.24 29.65 -25.49
CA ALA A 835 7.28 30.66 -24.43
C ALA A 835 8.64 30.77 -23.71
N GLY A 836 9.49 29.74 -23.82
CA GLY A 836 10.77 29.66 -23.13
C GLY A 836 10.66 29.07 -21.72
N ALA A 837 11.63 29.40 -20.86
CA ALA A 837 11.63 28.94 -19.48
C ALA A 837 10.36 29.37 -18.72
N VAL A 838 9.90 28.49 -17.82
CA VAL A 838 8.69 28.71 -17.01
C VAL A 838 8.97 28.59 -15.50
N SER A 839 8.10 29.19 -14.70
CA SER A 839 8.12 29.13 -13.23
C SER A 839 6.70 28.91 -12.69
N PRO A 840 6.44 27.90 -11.83
CA PRO A 840 7.36 26.81 -11.44
C PRO A 840 7.87 25.97 -12.62
N VAL A 841 9.01 25.30 -12.45
CA VAL A 841 9.62 24.47 -13.50
C VAL A 841 8.77 23.22 -13.74
N VAL A 842 8.66 22.78 -14.99
CA VAL A 842 8.03 21.51 -15.40
C VAL A 842 9.08 20.60 -15.97
N SER A 843 9.03 19.31 -15.62
CA SER A 843 9.87 18.30 -16.24
C SER A 843 9.63 18.21 -17.75
N THR A 844 10.72 18.11 -18.53
CA THR A 844 10.64 17.89 -19.98
C THR A 844 9.79 16.66 -20.29
N GLY A 845 8.84 16.78 -21.22
CA GLY A 845 7.90 15.74 -21.63
C GLY A 845 6.62 15.67 -20.79
N ALA A 846 6.56 16.33 -19.63
CA ALA A 846 5.41 16.32 -18.73
C ALA A 846 4.51 17.56 -18.88
N ALA A 847 3.29 17.46 -18.35
CA ALA A 847 2.36 18.57 -18.17
C ALA A 847 2.00 18.68 -16.67
N PRO A 848 1.55 19.84 -16.18
CA PRO A 848 1.03 19.97 -14.82
C PRO A 848 -0.09 18.94 -14.53
N ALA A 849 -0.15 18.42 -13.31
CA ALA A 849 -1.22 17.54 -12.88
C ALA A 849 -2.58 18.26 -12.96
N ALA A 850 -3.66 17.52 -13.25
CA ALA A 850 -5.02 18.08 -13.33
C ALA A 850 -5.46 18.80 -12.04
N THR A 851 -4.88 18.42 -10.90
CA THR A 851 -5.12 19.00 -9.56
C THR A 851 -4.29 20.24 -9.25
N THR A 852 -3.41 20.69 -10.17
CA THR A 852 -2.56 21.86 -9.93
C THR A 852 -3.39 23.13 -9.83
N ALA A 853 -3.36 23.81 -8.68
CA ALA A 853 -4.06 25.07 -8.48
C ALA A 853 -3.66 26.13 -9.52
N LEU A 854 -4.61 26.95 -9.98
CA LEU A 854 -4.42 27.96 -11.04
C LEU A 854 -3.26 28.94 -10.76
N ALA A 855 -3.04 29.26 -9.49
CA ALA A 855 -1.95 30.14 -9.05
C ALA A 855 -0.55 29.49 -9.22
N ASN A 856 -0.50 28.16 -9.20
CA ASN A 856 0.72 27.36 -9.24
C ASN A 856 1.00 26.78 -10.64
N LEU A 857 0.14 27.05 -11.63
CA LEU A 857 0.41 26.64 -13.00
C LEU A 857 1.68 27.33 -13.52
N PRO A 858 2.60 26.59 -14.17
CA PRO A 858 3.83 27.13 -14.76
C PRO A 858 3.55 28.29 -15.69
N ARG A 859 4.19 29.44 -15.45
CA ARG A 859 4.04 30.65 -16.26
C ARG A 859 5.36 30.99 -16.95
N PRO A 860 5.34 31.62 -18.14
CA PRO A 860 6.56 32.10 -18.78
C PRO A 860 7.35 33.02 -17.83
N SER A 861 8.65 32.76 -17.69
CA SER A 861 9.54 33.56 -16.83
C SER A 861 9.81 34.96 -17.40
N GLN A 862 9.49 35.19 -18.66
CA GLN A 862 9.63 36.48 -19.34
C GLN A 862 8.29 37.21 -19.42
N SER A 863 8.36 38.55 -19.51
CA SER A 863 7.17 39.39 -19.65
C SER A 863 6.39 39.06 -20.92
N VAL A 864 5.06 38.93 -20.82
CA VAL A 864 4.17 38.64 -21.94
C VAL A 864 3.20 39.79 -22.18
N ALA A 865 2.97 40.14 -23.45
CA ALA A 865 1.95 41.09 -23.88
C ALA A 865 1.23 40.56 -25.13
N VAL A 866 -0.05 40.89 -25.28
CA VAL A 866 -0.86 40.58 -26.47
C VAL A 866 -1.38 41.89 -27.06
N THR A 867 -1.37 41.98 -28.39
CA THR A 867 -2.03 43.08 -29.11
C THR A 867 -3.06 42.54 -30.08
N VAL A 868 -4.18 43.26 -30.23
CA VAL A 868 -5.25 43.00 -31.21
C VAL A 868 -5.50 44.29 -31.99
N GLY A 869 -5.38 44.26 -33.31
CA GLY A 869 -5.54 45.49 -34.13
C GLY A 869 -4.54 46.59 -33.79
N GLY A 870 -3.39 46.23 -33.21
CA GLY A 870 -2.38 47.17 -32.70
C GLY A 870 -2.65 47.71 -31.29
N ALA A 871 -3.81 47.45 -30.70
CA ALA A 871 -4.12 47.83 -29.31
C ALA A 871 -3.68 46.75 -28.33
N VAL A 872 -3.08 47.13 -27.19
CA VAL A 872 -2.69 46.19 -26.12
C VAL A 872 -3.93 45.61 -25.44
N ALA A 873 -3.98 44.30 -25.32
CA ALA A 873 -5.05 43.57 -24.63
C ALA A 873 -4.70 43.31 -23.16
N ASN A 874 -5.71 43.33 -22.30
CA ASN A 874 -5.57 42.98 -20.89
C ASN A 874 -5.52 41.45 -20.75
N LEU A 875 -4.49 40.93 -20.11
CA LEU A 875 -4.34 39.48 -19.87
C LEU A 875 -5.07 39.07 -18.60
N ASP A 876 -5.94 38.09 -18.72
CA ASP A 876 -6.73 37.54 -17.63
C ASP A 876 -6.09 36.27 -17.04
N PHE A 877 -5.41 35.49 -17.88
CA PHE A 877 -4.68 34.30 -17.47
C PHE A 877 -3.49 34.02 -18.41
N ILE A 878 -2.41 33.48 -17.85
CA ILE A 878 -1.31 32.90 -18.61
C ILE A 878 -0.68 31.74 -17.84
N GLY A 879 -0.50 30.61 -18.50
CA GLY A 879 0.18 29.44 -17.95
C GLY A 879 0.07 28.20 -18.81
N ILE A 880 0.86 27.17 -18.49
CA ILE A 880 0.73 25.84 -19.08
C ILE A 880 -0.46 25.15 -18.40
N PRO A 881 -1.54 24.80 -19.11
CA PRO A 881 -2.66 24.09 -18.53
C PRO A 881 -2.33 22.59 -18.33
N PRO A 882 -3.06 21.88 -17.47
CA PRO A 882 -2.92 20.43 -17.35
C PRO A 882 -3.12 19.70 -18.68
N GLY A 883 -2.40 18.59 -18.87
CA GLY A 883 -2.53 17.72 -20.04
C GLY A 883 -1.92 18.25 -21.34
N LEU A 884 -1.41 19.49 -21.39
CA LEU A 884 -0.76 20.04 -22.59
C LEU A 884 0.75 20.25 -22.34
N VAL A 885 1.55 19.32 -22.86
CA VAL A 885 3.01 19.45 -22.87
C VAL A 885 3.39 20.59 -23.82
N GLY A 886 4.38 21.43 -23.46
CA GLY A 886 4.94 22.46 -24.34
C GLY A 886 3.99 23.53 -24.93
N VAL A 887 2.75 23.64 -24.42
CA VAL A 887 1.75 24.62 -24.85
C VAL A 887 1.42 25.56 -23.69
N THR A 888 1.39 26.86 -23.96
CA THR A 888 0.94 27.89 -23.01
C THR A 888 -0.40 28.44 -23.46
N GLN A 889 -1.36 28.50 -22.55
CA GLN A 889 -2.65 29.16 -22.76
C GLN A 889 -2.56 30.62 -22.31
N ILE A 890 -3.15 31.52 -23.09
CA ILE A 890 -3.31 32.94 -22.75
C ILE A 890 -4.78 33.31 -22.87
N ASN A 891 -5.39 33.77 -21.78
CA ASN A 891 -6.70 34.39 -21.82
C ASN A 891 -6.55 35.91 -21.79
N PHE A 892 -7.28 36.61 -22.64
CA PHE A 892 -7.27 38.07 -22.69
C PHE A 892 -8.60 38.63 -23.17
N THR A 893 -8.84 39.90 -22.82
CA THR A 893 -10.04 40.64 -23.22
C THR A 893 -9.78 41.47 -24.48
N ILE A 894 -10.70 41.39 -25.46
CA ILE A 894 -10.61 42.17 -26.71
C ILE A 894 -10.77 43.67 -26.42
N PRO A 895 -9.83 44.55 -26.80
CA PRO A 895 -9.94 45.98 -26.50
C PRO A 895 -11.13 46.64 -27.22
N ASN A 896 -11.88 47.47 -26.49
CA ASN A 896 -13.07 48.16 -27.02
C ASN A 896 -12.79 49.12 -28.19
N GLY A 897 -11.55 49.61 -28.32
CA GLY A 897 -11.13 50.55 -29.37
C GLY A 897 -10.73 49.89 -30.70
N VAL A 898 -10.78 48.57 -30.81
CA VAL A 898 -10.41 47.83 -32.02
C VAL A 898 -11.53 47.92 -33.07
N ASN A 899 -11.19 48.07 -34.35
CA ASN A 899 -12.16 48.09 -35.44
C ASN A 899 -12.78 46.70 -35.66
N PRO A 900 -14.09 46.60 -36.00
CA PRO A 900 -14.67 45.34 -36.44
C PRO A 900 -14.01 44.78 -37.71
N GLY A 901 -14.11 43.47 -37.92
CA GLY A 901 -13.50 42.73 -39.03
C GLY A 901 -12.22 42.00 -38.64
N ALA A 902 -11.46 41.51 -39.63
CA ALA A 902 -10.22 40.78 -39.42
C ALA A 902 -9.12 41.69 -38.82
N GLN A 903 -8.64 41.36 -37.63
CA GLN A 903 -7.64 42.12 -36.89
C GLN A 903 -6.38 41.29 -36.60
N PRO A 904 -5.18 41.89 -36.71
CA PRO A 904 -3.93 41.20 -36.36
C PRO A 904 -3.84 40.95 -34.86
N VAL A 905 -3.46 39.73 -34.49
CA VAL A 905 -3.12 39.31 -33.13
C VAL A 905 -1.63 38.99 -33.06
N ILE A 906 -0.91 39.64 -32.14
CA ILE A 906 0.52 39.42 -31.92
C ILE A 906 0.77 39.19 -30.44
N VAL A 907 1.51 38.12 -30.12
CA VAL A 907 2.02 37.83 -28.79
C VAL A 907 3.48 38.26 -28.71
N LYS A 908 3.85 39.01 -27.67
CA LYS A 908 5.22 39.43 -27.39
C LYS A 908 5.71 38.77 -26.11
N ILE A 909 6.82 38.04 -26.15
CA ILE A 909 7.46 37.42 -24.98
C ILE A 909 8.92 37.87 -24.89
N GLY A 910 9.29 38.51 -23.79
CA GLY A 910 10.66 39.01 -23.54
C GLY A 910 11.27 39.84 -24.66
N GLY A 911 10.44 40.61 -25.38
CA GLY A 911 10.89 41.42 -26.51
C GLY A 911 10.66 40.80 -27.89
N VAL A 912 10.46 39.48 -27.98
CA VAL A 912 10.28 38.74 -29.24
C VAL A 912 8.80 38.72 -29.63
N LEU A 913 8.50 39.08 -30.88
CA LEU A 913 7.14 39.05 -31.43
C LEU A 913 6.85 37.69 -32.08
N SER A 914 5.62 37.21 -31.93
CA SER A 914 5.11 36.08 -32.71
C SER A 914 4.88 36.46 -34.16
N ALA A 915 4.73 35.44 -35.02
CA ALA A 915 4.04 35.65 -36.30
C ALA A 915 2.65 36.27 -36.05
N THR A 916 2.20 37.12 -36.98
CA THR A 916 0.87 37.73 -36.89
C THR A 916 -0.20 36.68 -37.18
N ALA A 917 -1.11 36.48 -36.25
CA ALA A 917 -2.34 35.72 -36.45
C ALA A 917 -3.51 36.67 -36.71
N THR A 918 -4.66 36.14 -37.14
CA THR A 918 -5.87 36.92 -37.39
C THR A 918 -6.97 36.55 -36.40
N LEU A 919 -7.73 37.53 -35.95
CA LEU A 919 -8.97 37.37 -35.18
C LEU A 919 -10.07 38.20 -35.83
N ASN A 920 -11.23 37.61 -36.12
CA ASN A 920 -12.37 38.38 -36.59
C ASN A 920 -13.09 39.08 -35.41
N VAL A 921 -12.99 40.39 -35.32
CA VAL A 921 -13.63 41.18 -34.26
C VAL A 921 -15.04 41.58 -34.67
N THR A 922 -16.04 41.26 -33.86
CA THR A 922 -17.44 41.66 -34.09
C THR A 922 -17.82 42.83 -33.19
N ASN A 923 -18.94 43.48 -33.52
CA ASN A 923 -19.43 44.65 -32.80
C ASN A 923 -19.71 44.39 -31.32
#